data_AF-A0A4W6E201-F1
#
_entry.id   AF-A0A4W6E201-F1
#
_cell.length_a   1.000
_cell.length_b   1.000
_cell.length_c   1.000
_cell.angle_alpha   90.00
_cell.angle_beta   90.00
_cell.angle_gamma   90.00
#
_symmetry.space_group_name_H-M   'P 1'
#
loop_
_entity.id
_entity.type
_entity.pdbx_description
1 polymer ?
#
loop_
_entity_poly.entity_id
_entity_poly.type
_entity_poly.pdbx_seq_one_letter_code
_entity_poly.pdbx_strand_id
1 'polypeptide(L)'
;MADDFSQSLTPPVSPFAADSLCELSPAQPPCFCCSETKDDPTGALSAEGYTTRGSLKRLLLHLDPAPTEYETDTVEIFGFPWVTETALVESTKLLFGLFRQKIYRLETLAQSSSHDFGQAGNLHYEAEDLRQQCVSFLQFVRVFLHRYLEPSSSLDACPSHPYEDLEAQLPSALLEELFGITLLIGRLKDLPANVQSAFTIQNQGKIFPPSWHLLHLHLDIHWSVLEILHLLSHKMQGQVVYAHQFVNLTGENLTDASLFEEHLCSLLCDLTGLAIGKYSKVRPTEALSSHHYLCSCTKELWVLLMHLLEYRNKVLHTQSFWSYMNLLLRPLVSGKPAAEQFSGLPTHCKDPLGFTWWLVTHLAMLGQYSRNGTVQSEGGLAEEQVRMHVHCCLSLCLLWEPSTSAVSTLWDYYSKNLNVTFTVPWLGMSGLGTLCKTPLALVEQARSCCSPSPLHSPGHTQLYRSANSFHIFLRVLALCLAQDTTGGVPQRQIKGRIYSKFSSKKMQELSEAGLMNFLLLFLVVARQVELEDVASRACELLGFLPSNCPPGHRTIVWRGQLSLLLLFQERGLDVGAQASWLASSFNETAKEFYNKTTEVSRRLALWGPLGSYLDGVSEVFETSTSLTLSEEKMIAFARPNHFSY
;
A
#
# COMPACT_ATOMS: atom_id res chain seq x y z
N MET A 1 -78.58 -16.34 20.11
CA MET A 1 -77.17 -16.79 20.24
C MET A 1 -76.35 -15.63 19.73
N ALA A 2 -75.64 -14.99 20.65
CA ALA A 2 -74.79 -13.84 20.41
C ALA A 2 -73.34 -14.31 20.18
N ASP A 3 -72.61 -13.51 19.38
CA ASP A 3 -71.16 -13.40 19.19
C ASP A 3 -70.42 -14.63 18.58
N ASP A 4 -69.48 -14.51 17.65
CA ASP A 4 -68.46 -13.47 17.45
C ASP A 4 -68.19 -13.13 15.96
N PHE A 5 -67.96 -11.84 15.69
CA PHE A 5 -67.35 -11.33 14.47
C PHE A 5 -65.82 -11.32 14.62
N SER A 6 -65.08 -11.98 13.72
CA SER A 6 -63.67 -11.68 13.45
C SER A 6 -63.50 -11.27 11.99
N GLN A 7 -63.52 -9.96 11.73
CA GLN A 7 -63.12 -9.40 10.43
C GLN A 7 -61.60 -9.24 10.43
N SER A 8 -60.92 -10.16 9.75
CA SER A 8 -59.53 -9.98 9.33
C SER A 8 -59.47 -8.85 8.28
N LEU A 9 -58.77 -7.77 8.61
CA LEU A 9 -58.49 -6.62 7.74
C LEU A 9 -57.09 -6.73 7.12
N THR A 10 -56.79 -7.83 6.44
CA THR A 10 -55.60 -7.92 5.59
C THR A 10 -55.99 -8.35 4.17
N PRO A 11 -55.65 -7.58 3.12
CA PRO A 11 -55.90 -7.99 1.74
C PRO A 11 -54.99 -9.17 1.36
N PRO A 12 -55.38 -10.02 0.38
CA PRO A 12 -54.58 -11.17 -0.03
C PRO A 12 -53.25 -10.72 -0.65
N VAL A 13 -52.19 -11.42 -0.26
CA VAL A 13 -50.79 -11.16 -0.65
C VAL A 13 -50.60 -11.40 -2.16
N SER A 14 -49.95 -10.44 -2.83
CA SER A 14 -49.59 -10.50 -4.26
C SER A 14 -48.55 -11.60 -4.53
N PRO A 15 -48.54 -12.28 -5.70
CA PRO A 15 -47.64 -13.41 -5.99
C PRO A 15 -46.15 -13.04 -6.15
N PHE A 16 -45.76 -11.79 -5.88
CA PHE A 16 -44.39 -11.31 -5.96
C PHE A 16 -43.69 -11.19 -4.59
N ALA A 17 -44.33 -11.63 -3.50
CA ALA A 17 -43.76 -11.59 -2.14
C ALA A 17 -42.92 -12.84 -1.81
N ALA A 18 -41.94 -13.16 -2.66
CA ALA A 18 -40.96 -14.21 -2.38
C ALA A 18 -39.56 -13.69 -2.70
N ASP A 19 -39.12 -12.64 -1.98
CA ASP A 19 -37.70 -12.26 -1.82
C ASP A 19 -37.49 -11.26 -0.65
N SER A 20 -38.30 -11.36 0.42
CA SER A 20 -38.19 -10.47 1.58
C SER A 20 -38.11 -11.25 2.89
N LEU A 21 -37.03 -12.02 3.05
CA LEU A 21 -36.52 -12.49 4.34
C LEU A 21 -34.98 -12.49 4.32
N CYS A 22 -34.44 -11.28 4.19
CA CYS A 22 -33.20 -10.91 4.84
C CYS A 22 -33.40 -9.44 5.23
N GLU A 23 -33.97 -9.20 6.42
CA GLU A 23 -33.87 -7.89 7.06
C GLU A 23 -32.37 -7.63 7.22
N LEU A 24 -31.78 -6.93 6.26
CA LEU A 24 -30.42 -6.43 6.35
C LEU A 24 -30.39 -5.52 7.57
N SER A 25 -29.72 -5.95 8.65
CA SER A 25 -29.42 -5.05 9.76
C SER A 25 -28.80 -3.77 9.18
N PRO A 26 -29.23 -2.58 9.61
CA PRO A 26 -28.70 -1.33 9.08
C PRO A 26 -27.17 -1.37 9.16
N ALA A 27 -26.51 -0.99 8.08
CA ALA A 27 -25.06 -1.01 8.03
C ALA A 27 -24.52 -0.13 9.17
N GLN A 28 -23.82 -0.72 10.13
CA GLN A 28 -23.26 0.04 11.25
C GLN A 28 -22.22 1.03 10.75
N PRO A 29 -22.10 2.25 11.30
CA PRO A 29 -21.00 3.15 11.02
C PRO A 29 -19.61 2.50 11.14
N PRO A 30 -18.60 2.98 10.39
CA PRO A 30 -17.22 2.63 10.69
C PRO A 30 -16.82 3.11 12.09
N CYS A 31 -16.12 2.25 12.84
CA CYS A 31 -15.59 2.59 14.17
C CYS A 31 -14.28 1.84 14.45
N PHE A 32 -13.51 2.30 15.43
CA PHE A 32 -12.25 1.65 15.80
C PHE A 32 -12.47 0.29 16.47
N CYS A 33 -12.08 -0.80 15.83
CA CYS A 33 -12.26 -2.15 16.40
C CYS A 33 -11.00 -2.99 16.30
N CYS A 34 -10.45 -3.44 17.44
CA CYS A 34 -9.27 -4.31 17.51
C CYS A 34 -9.60 -5.77 17.88
N SER A 35 -10.87 -6.16 17.80
CA SER A 35 -11.35 -7.49 18.21
C SER A 35 -10.88 -8.63 17.29
N GLU A 36 -10.66 -8.33 16.00
CA GLU A 36 -10.41 -9.35 14.96
C GLU A 36 -8.93 -9.50 14.56
N THR A 37 -8.07 -8.57 14.99
CA THR A 37 -6.66 -8.60 14.60
C THR A 37 -5.88 -9.63 15.43
N LYS A 38 -5.91 -10.90 15.02
CA LYS A 38 -4.73 -11.77 15.20
C LYS A 38 -3.57 -11.19 14.39
N ASP A 39 -2.34 -11.55 14.75
CA ASP A 39 -1.12 -11.28 13.97
C ASP A 39 -1.30 -11.73 12.52
N ASP A 40 -1.91 -10.88 11.71
CA ASP A 40 -2.19 -11.12 10.31
C ASP A 40 -0.89 -10.87 9.54
N PRO A 41 -0.29 -11.88 8.90
CA PRO A 41 0.96 -11.72 8.15
C PRO A 41 0.82 -10.74 6.97
N THR A 42 -0.41 -10.42 6.56
CA THR A 42 -0.73 -9.41 5.54
C THR A 42 -0.76 -7.97 6.05
N GLY A 43 -0.71 -7.75 7.37
CA GLY A 43 -0.70 -6.42 7.98
C GLY A 43 -2.01 -5.64 7.82
N ALA A 44 -3.12 -6.28 7.44
CA ALA A 44 -4.38 -5.59 7.15
C ALA A 44 -4.93 -4.80 8.36
N LEU A 45 -5.62 -3.68 8.09
CA LEU A 45 -6.39 -2.94 9.09
C LEU A 45 -7.76 -3.60 9.31
N SER A 46 -8.44 -3.25 10.41
CA SER A 46 -9.73 -3.82 10.78
C SER A 46 -10.77 -3.65 9.67
N ALA A 47 -11.58 -4.67 9.37
CA ALA A 47 -12.63 -4.60 8.36
C ALA A 47 -13.79 -3.65 8.74
N GLU A 48 -13.92 -3.34 10.03
CA GLU A 48 -14.91 -2.40 10.57
C GLU A 48 -14.37 -0.96 10.67
N GLY A 49 -13.06 -0.78 10.45
CA GLY A 49 -12.36 0.49 10.57
C GLY A 49 -12.68 1.51 9.47
N TYR A 50 -12.32 2.77 9.74
CA TYR A 50 -12.54 3.91 8.85
C TYR A 50 -11.81 3.77 7.49
N THR A 51 -10.67 3.11 7.45
CA THR A 51 -9.86 2.95 6.22
C THR A 51 -10.44 1.92 5.27
N THR A 52 -10.72 0.71 5.78
CA THR A 52 -11.20 -0.44 4.99
C THR A 52 -12.64 -0.25 4.51
N ARG A 53 -13.50 0.38 5.32
CA ARG A 53 -14.86 0.78 4.92
C ARG A 53 -14.88 1.98 3.98
N GLY A 54 -13.72 2.54 3.63
CA GLY A 54 -13.56 3.62 2.67
C GLY A 54 -13.97 5.00 3.18
N SER A 55 -14.20 5.18 4.49
CA SER A 55 -14.55 6.47 5.10
C SER A 55 -13.47 7.52 4.82
N LEU A 56 -12.19 7.16 5.05
CA LEU A 56 -11.06 8.05 4.74
C LEU A 56 -11.04 8.43 3.26
N LYS A 57 -11.22 7.46 2.35
CA LYS A 57 -11.22 7.73 0.91
C LYS A 57 -12.35 8.70 0.52
N ARG A 58 -13.55 8.53 1.07
CA ARG A 58 -14.69 9.43 0.82
C ARG A 58 -14.41 10.83 1.33
N LEU A 59 -13.89 10.96 2.56
CA LEU A 59 -13.48 12.25 3.13
C LEU A 59 -12.49 12.99 2.22
N LEU A 60 -11.41 12.33 1.80
CA LEU A 60 -10.36 12.93 0.97
C LEU A 60 -10.78 13.20 -0.47
N LEU A 61 -11.88 12.61 -0.95
CA LEU A 61 -12.44 12.84 -2.27
C LEU A 61 -13.69 13.72 -2.23
N HIS A 62 -14.05 14.26 -1.06
CA HIS A 62 -15.25 15.06 -0.83
C HIS A 62 -16.52 14.36 -1.33
N LEU A 63 -16.61 13.05 -1.05
CA LEU A 63 -17.80 12.25 -1.33
C LEU A 63 -18.70 12.19 -0.10
N ASP A 64 -19.97 11.86 -0.33
CA ASP A 64 -20.94 11.62 0.73
C ASP A 64 -20.41 10.63 1.78
N PRO A 65 -20.36 11.00 3.09
CA PRO A 65 -19.84 10.12 4.12
C PRO A 65 -20.57 8.78 4.27
N ALA A 66 -21.88 8.75 3.99
CA ALA A 66 -22.72 7.57 4.17
C ALA A 66 -23.86 7.53 3.12
N PRO A 67 -23.54 7.26 1.84
CA PRO A 67 -24.44 7.48 0.70
C PRO A 67 -25.73 6.65 0.71
N THR A 68 -25.80 5.60 1.53
CA THR A 68 -26.96 4.69 1.65
C THR A 68 -27.67 4.81 3.00
N GLU A 69 -27.27 5.77 3.83
CA GLU A 69 -27.83 6.00 5.17
C GLU A 69 -28.45 7.39 5.26
N TYR A 70 -29.41 7.59 6.18
CA TYR A 70 -30.08 8.87 6.42
C TYR A 70 -30.81 9.44 5.19
N GLU A 71 -31.41 8.57 4.37
CA GLU A 71 -32.21 8.96 3.19
C GLU A 71 -33.69 9.24 3.53
N THR A 72 -34.15 8.82 4.71
CA THR A 72 -35.54 8.99 5.16
C THR A 72 -35.76 10.37 5.78
N ASP A 73 -36.99 10.88 5.69
CA ASP A 73 -37.41 12.17 6.28
C ASP A 73 -37.15 12.26 7.78
N THR A 74 -37.16 11.11 8.47
CA THR A 74 -36.84 11.01 9.90
C THR A 74 -35.68 10.08 10.16
N VAL A 75 -34.86 10.42 11.16
CA VAL A 75 -33.75 9.63 11.69
C VAL A 75 -33.95 9.38 13.18
N GLU A 76 -33.67 8.17 13.64
CA GLU A 76 -33.64 7.86 15.08
C GLU A 76 -32.25 8.16 15.65
N ILE A 77 -32.17 9.08 16.62
CA ILE A 77 -30.93 9.44 17.31
C ILE A 77 -31.18 9.41 18.82
N PHE A 78 -30.36 8.64 19.54
CA PHE A 78 -30.46 8.42 20.99
C PHE A 78 -31.82 7.88 21.48
N GLY A 79 -32.56 7.16 20.63
CA GLY A 79 -33.88 6.61 20.94
C GLY A 79 -35.04 7.58 20.68
N PHE A 80 -34.79 8.70 19.99
CA PHE A 80 -35.80 9.70 19.64
C PHE A 80 -35.84 9.91 18.12
N PRO A 81 -37.02 10.07 17.51
CA PRO A 81 -37.15 10.41 16.10
C PRO A 81 -36.91 11.91 15.89
N TRP A 82 -36.13 12.25 14.86
CA TRP A 82 -35.82 13.63 14.46
C TRP A 82 -36.06 13.81 12.97
N VAL A 83 -36.38 15.02 12.53
CA VAL A 83 -36.45 15.36 11.10
C VAL A 83 -35.03 15.45 10.55
N THR A 84 -34.67 14.58 9.61
CA THR A 84 -33.28 14.36 9.18
C THR A 84 -32.59 15.65 8.71
N GLU A 85 -33.29 16.48 7.95
CA GLU A 85 -32.73 17.69 7.31
C GLU A 85 -32.63 18.90 8.26
N THR A 86 -33.39 18.93 9.37
CA THR A 86 -33.45 20.09 10.28
C THR A 86 -32.91 19.80 11.68
N ALA A 87 -32.78 18.53 12.07
CA ALA A 87 -32.47 18.13 13.44
C ALA A 87 -31.24 18.82 14.02
N LEU A 88 -30.16 18.91 13.23
CA LEU A 88 -28.91 19.50 13.72
C LEU A 88 -29.01 21.02 13.87
N VAL A 89 -29.78 21.71 13.02
CA VAL A 89 -30.02 23.16 13.10
C VAL A 89 -30.92 23.50 14.29
N GLU A 90 -32.05 22.80 14.43
CA GLU A 90 -33.06 23.13 15.44
C GLU A 90 -32.66 22.68 16.85
N SER A 91 -31.87 21.61 16.97
CA SER A 91 -31.62 20.91 18.24
C SER A 91 -30.16 20.61 18.51
N THR A 92 -29.23 21.42 17.99
CA THR A 92 -27.77 21.23 18.18
C THR A 92 -27.41 20.97 19.65
N LYS A 93 -27.75 21.89 20.56
CA LYS A 93 -27.40 21.79 21.99
C LYS A 93 -28.01 20.57 22.66
N LEU A 94 -29.25 20.21 22.31
CA LEU A 94 -29.94 19.05 22.88
C LEU A 94 -29.31 17.74 22.41
N LEU A 95 -29.04 17.59 21.10
CA LEU A 95 -28.40 16.41 20.53
C LEU A 95 -27.00 16.20 21.12
N PHE A 96 -26.18 17.26 21.21
CA PHE A 96 -24.88 17.17 21.86
C PHE A 96 -24.98 16.96 23.38
N GLY A 97 -26.04 17.44 24.03
CA GLY A 97 -26.35 17.13 25.43
C GLY A 97 -26.62 15.63 25.65
N LEU A 98 -27.45 15.02 24.80
CA LEU A 98 -27.72 13.58 24.82
C LEU A 98 -26.45 12.77 24.52
N PHE A 99 -25.63 13.20 23.57
CA PHE A 99 -24.34 12.59 23.29
C PHE A 99 -23.43 12.55 24.52
N ARG A 100 -23.26 13.69 25.22
CA ARG A 100 -22.49 13.75 26.47
C ARG A 100 -23.07 12.83 27.55
N GLN A 101 -24.41 12.75 27.66
CA GLN A 101 -25.07 11.84 28.60
C GLN A 101 -24.71 10.37 28.33
N LYS A 102 -24.63 9.94 27.06
CA LYS A 102 -24.23 8.56 26.70
C LYS A 102 -22.76 8.29 27.05
N ILE A 103 -21.87 9.26 26.84
CA ILE A 103 -20.46 9.18 27.26
C ILE A 103 -20.38 8.99 28.79
N TYR A 104 -21.03 9.85 29.57
CA TYR A 104 -21.02 9.74 31.05
C TYR A 104 -21.59 8.42 31.55
N ARG A 105 -22.62 7.88 30.88
CA ARG A 105 -23.17 6.56 31.24
C ARG A 105 -22.15 5.46 30.98
N LEU A 106 -21.45 5.50 29.86
CA LEU A 106 -20.39 4.53 29.55
C LEU A 106 -19.19 4.66 30.50
N GLU A 107 -18.80 5.87 30.87
CA GLU A 107 -17.78 6.12 31.90
C GLU A 107 -18.18 5.53 33.25
N THR A 108 -19.43 5.73 33.66
CA THR A 108 -19.97 5.16 34.90
C THR A 108 -19.92 3.65 34.86
N LEU A 109 -20.33 3.01 33.75
CA LEU A 109 -20.24 1.55 33.56
C LEU A 109 -18.80 1.03 33.63
N ALA A 110 -17.84 1.78 33.08
CA ALA A 110 -16.42 1.42 33.11
C ALA A 110 -15.78 1.58 34.51
N GLN A 111 -16.35 2.44 35.36
CA GLN A 111 -15.94 2.61 36.76
C GLN A 111 -16.62 1.59 37.67
N SER A 112 -17.87 1.22 37.38
CA SER A 112 -18.69 0.33 38.22
C SER A 112 -18.50 -1.16 37.96
N SER A 113 -17.68 -1.55 36.98
CA SER A 113 -17.49 -2.97 36.62
C SER A 113 -16.91 -3.76 37.81
N SER A 114 -17.80 -4.46 38.54
CA SER A 114 -17.46 -5.38 39.61
C SER A 114 -16.84 -6.66 39.03
N HIS A 115 -16.09 -7.42 39.84
CA HIS A 115 -15.48 -8.69 39.45
C HIS A 115 -16.49 -9.85 39.23
N ASP A 116 -17.80 -9.55 39.06
CA ASP A 116 -18.84 -10.54 38.84
C ASP A 116 -18.88 -11.00 37.38
N PHE A 117 -18.17 -12.09 37.10
CA PHE A 117 -18.10 -12.73 35.78
C PHE A 117 -19.48 -13.07 35.18
N GLY A 118 -20.52 -13.24 36.00
CA GLY A 118 -21.89 -13.53 35.56
C GLY A 118 -22.61 -12.38 34.85
N GLN A 119 -22.16 -11.13 35.01
CA GLN A 119 -22.77 -9.95 34.37
C GLN A 119 -21.96 -9.43 33.16
N ALA A 120 -20.81 -10.04 32.86
CA ALA A 120 -19.89 -9.54 31.84
C ALA A 120 -20.52 -9.40 30.44
N GLY A 121 -21.42 -10.32 30.06
CA GLY A 121 -22.14 -10.25 28.78
C GLY A 121 -23.10 -9.07 28.71
N ASN A 122 -23.93 -8.87 29.74
CA ASN A 122 -24.89 -7.76 29.78
C ASN A 122 -24.16 -6.40 29.75
N LEU A 123 -23.09 -6.27 30.54
CA LEU A 123 -22.27 -5.06 30.57
C LEU A 123 -21.59 -4.78 29.22
N HIS A 124 -21.16 -5.82 28.51
CA HIS A 124 -20.59 -5.69 27.17
C HIS A 124 -21.60 -5.14 26.16
N TYR A 125 -22.80 -5.71 26.08
CA TYR A 125 -23.82 -5.28 25.13
C TYR A 125 -24.38 -3.90 25.45
N GLU A 126 -24.54 -3.56 26.75
CA GLU A 126 -24.93 -2.20 27.14
C GLU A 126 -23.87 -1.18 26.75
N ALA A 127 -22.59 -1.50 26.99
CA ALA A 127 -21.49 -0.61 26.62
C ALA A 127 -21.31 -0.49 25.09
N GLU A 128 -21.54 -1.58 24.34
CA GLU A 128 -21.53 -1.60 22.88
C GLU A 128 -22.65 -0.72 22.31
N ASP A 129 -23.89 -0.85 22.81
CA ASP A 129 -25.03 -0.04 22.40
C ASP A 129 -24.78 1.46 22.64
N LEU A 130 -24.28 1.83 23.82
CA LEU A 130 -23.94 3.22 24.14
C LEU A 130 -22.88 3.77 23.18
N ARG A 131 -21.82 2.99 22.91
CA ARG A 131 -20.79 3.38 21.96
C ARG A 131 -21.36 3.53 20.55
N GLN A 132 -22.21 2.60 20.12
CA GLN A 132 -22.78 2.60 18.77
C GLN A 132 -23.71 3.79 18.55
N GLN A 133 -24.50 4.17 19.54
CA GLN A 133 -25.32 5.40 19.50
C GLN A 133 -24.45 6.65 19.34
N CYS A 134 -23.33 6.72 20.06
CA CYS A 134 -22.37 7.80 19.97
C CYS A 134 -21.73 7.89 18.57
N VAL A 135 -21.24 6.78 18.02
CA VAL A 135 -20.62 6.75 16.69
C VAL A 135 -21.64 7.08 15.60
N SER A 136 -22.87 6.58 15.71
CA SER A 136 -23.96 6.86 14.77
C SER A 136 -24.32 8.34 14.76
N PHE A 137 -24.39 8.98 15.93
CA PHE A 137 -24.58 10.43 16.01
C PHE A 137 -23.44 11.22 15.33
N LEU A 138 -22.17 10.83 15.55
CA LEU A 138 -21.03 11.48 14.90
C LEU A 138 -21.03 11.27 13.37
N GLN A 139 -21.52 10.13 12.88
CA GLN A 139 -21.74 9.91 11.45
C GLN A 139 -22.87 10.79 10.92
N PHE A 140 -23.99 10.89 11.63
CA PHE A 140 -25.09 11.79 11.28
C PHE A 140 -24.62 13.23 11.14
N VAL A 141 -23.81 13.76 12.08
CA VAL A 141 -23.25 15.12 11.97
C VAL A 141 -22.45 15.29 10.67
N ARG A 142 -21.61 14.32 10.30
CA ARG A 142 -20.82 14.38 9.05
C ARG A 142 -21.71 14.37 7.80
N VAL A 143 -22.72 13.49 7.78
CA VAL A 143 -23.69 13.40 6.68
C VAL A 143 -24.48 14.69 6.57
N PHE A 144 -24.93 15.25 7.70
CA PHE A 144 -25.67 16.49 7.76
C PHE A 144 -24.86 17.64 7.16
N LEU A 145 -23.60 17.81 7.59
CA LEU A 145 -22.71 18.81 7.03
C LEU A 145 -22.49 18.63 5.53
N HIS A 146 -22.38 17.38 5.06
CA HIS A 146 -22.18 17.09 3.64
C HIS A 146 -23.42 17.39 2.80
N ARG A 147 -24.62 17.02 3.26
CA ARG A 147 -25.85 17.07 2.46
C ARG A 147 -26.64 18.37 2.62
N TYR A 148 -26.74 18.87 3.84
CA TYR A 148 -27.73 19.89 4.19
C TYR A 148 -27.10 21.23 4.59
N LEU A 149 -25.85 21.28 5.04
CA LEU A 149 -25.21 22.57 5.32
C LEU A 149 -24.86 23.31 4.01
N GLU A 150 -25.51 24.44 3.80
CA GLU A 150 -25.20 25.41 2.75
C GLU A 150 -24.45 26.64 3.31
N PRO A 151 -23.39 27.13 2.65
CA PRO A 151 -22.75 28.39 3.05
C PRO A 151 -23.69 29.57 2.79
N SER A 152 -23.83 30.45 3.77
CA SER A 152 -24.71 31.61 3.69
C SER A 152 -24.28 32.55 2.55
N SER A 153 -25.16 32.71 1.56
CA SER A 153 -25.01 33.66 0.46
C SER A 153 -25.61 35.01 0.89
N SER A 154 -24.81 35.95 1.40
CA SER A 154 -25.35 37.27 1.74
C SER A 154 -25.34 38.21 0.53
N LEU A 155 -26.51 38.81 0.24
CA LEU A 155 -26.62 40.23 -0.16
C LEU A 155 -28.05 40.77 -0.34
N ASP A 156 -29.13 39.99 -0.17
CA ASP A 156 -30.49 40.54 -0.28
C ASP A 156 -31.13 40.78 1.10
N ALA A 157 -31.42 42.06 1.37
CA ALA A 157 -31.99 42.60 2.61
C ALA A 157 -33.49 42.26 2.80
N CYS A 158 -33.84 40.99 2.67
CA CYS A 158 -35.17 40.49 3.05
C CYS A 158 -35.16 40.08 4.53
N PRO A 159 -36.26 40.19 5.29
CA PRO A 159 -36.34 39.53 6.60
C PRO A 159 -36.13 38.02 6.42
N SER A 160 -35.01 37.52 6.94
CA SER A 160 -34.67 36.10 6.96
C SER A 160 -35.73 35.33 7.74
N HIS A 161 -36.10 34.16 7.24
CA HIS A 161 -36.98 33.26 7.97
C HIS A 161 -36.25 32.81 9.26
N PRO A 162 -36.93 32.64 10.42
CA PRO A 162 -36.25 32.29 11.68
C PRO A 162 -35.39 31.02 11.61
N TYR A 163 -35.72 30.10 10.71
CA TYR A 163 -34.91 28.91 10.42
C TYR A 163 -33.59 29.26 9.72
N GLU A 164 -33.60 30.18 8.74
CA GLU A 164 -32.39 30.63 8.02
C GLU A 164 -31.41 31.32 8.98
N ASP A 165 -31.93 32.05 9.97
CA ASP A 165 -31.11 32.66 11.03
C ASP A 165 -30.45 31.60 11.93
N LEU A 166 -31.15 30.51 12.26
CA LEU A 166 -30.61 29.39 13.03
C LEU A 166 -29.58 28.61 12.23
N GLU A 167 -29.86 28.37 10.95
CA GLU A 167 -28.96 27.67 10.03
C GLU A 167 -27.66 28.45 9.83
N ALA A 168 -27.73 29.77 9.67
CA ALA A 168 -26.54 30.63 9.60
C ALA A 168 -25.68 30.60 10.88
N GLN A 169 -26.29 30.32 12.03
CA GLN A 169 -25.58 30.21 13.32
C GLN A 169 -25.01 28.80 13.57
N LEU A 170 -25.48 27.78 12.84
CA LEU A 170 -25.09 26.39 13.05
C LEU A 170 -23.56 26.17 13.00
N PRO A 171 -22.79 26.72 12.04
CA PRO A 171 -21.33 26.56 12.03
C PRO A 171 -20.65 26.99 13.33
N SER A 172 -21.04 28.15 13.89
CA SER A 172 -20.52 28.66 15.17
C SER A 172 -20.95 27.77 16.33
N ALA A 173 -22.23 27.38 16.38
CA ALA A 173 -22.76 26.54 17.45
C ALA A 173 -22.10 25.16 17.45
N LEU A 174 -21.90 24.56 16.27
CA LEU A 174 -21.23 23.28 16.12
C LEU A 174 -19.77 23.35 16.58
N LEU A 175 -19.05 24.42 16.22
CA LEU A 175 -17.66 24.64 16.66
C LEU A 175 -17.56 24.66 18.20
N GLU A 176 -18.49 25.34 18.87
CA GLU A 176 -18.56 25.39 20.34
C GLU A 176 -18.88 24.03 20.95
N GLU A 177 -19.81 23.27 20.37
CA GLU A 177 -20.15 21.93 20.84
C GLU A 177 -18.96 20.95 20.68
N LEU A 178 -18.23 21.04 19.56
CA LEU A 178 -17.01 20.26 19.32
C LEU A 178 -15.91 20.62 20.33
N PHE A 179 -15.70 21.91 20.61
CA PHE A 179 -14.78 22.34 21.66
C PHE A 179 -15.19 21.83 23.04
N GLY A 180 -16.48 21.88 23.36
CA GLY A 180 -17.01 21.29 24.59
C GLY A 180 -16.76 19.77 24.69
N ILE A 181 -16.81 19.05 23.56
CA ILE A 181 -16.46 17.62 23.52
C ILE A 181 -14.97 17.41 23.73
N THR A 182 -14.08 18.21 23.12
CA THR A 182 -12.63 18.06 23.32
C THR A 182 -12.25 18.29 24.77
N LEU A 183 -12.92 19.21 25.47
CA LEU A 183 -12.75 19.42 26.90
C LEU A 183 -13.28 18.26 27.73
N LEU A 184 -14.45 17.70 27.37
CA LEU A 184 -15.04 16.55 28.06
C LEU A 184 -14.15 15.31 27.97
N ILE A 185 -13.71 14.98 26.75
CA ILE A 185 -13.01 13.73 26.46
C ILE A 185 -11.55 13.76 26.91
N GLY A 186 -10.99 14.97 27.06
CA GLY A 186 -9.64 15.21 27.55
C GLY A 186 -8.54 14.63 26.66
N ARG A 187 -7.39 14.33 27.27
CA ARG A 187 -6.19 13.80 26.61
C ARG A 187 -6.17 12.27 26.69
N LEU A 188 -5.79 11.59 25.61
CA LEU A 188 -5.71 10.13 25.58
C LEU A 188 -4.70 9.56 26.59
N LYS A 189 -3.60 10.28 26.82
CA LYS A 189 -2.55 9.88 27.77
C LYS A 189 -2.96 10.03 29.23
N ASP A 190 -3.98 10.84 29.51
CA ASP A 190 -4.44 11.19 30.87
C ASP A 190 -5.65 10.33 31.29
N LEU A 191 -6.06 9.37 30.45
CA LEU A 191 -7.14 8.44 30.76
C LEU A 191 -6.85 7.62 32.02
N PRO A 192 -7.87 7.24 32.80
CA PRO A 192 -7.70 6.38 33.96
C PRO A 192 -6.96 5.07 33.63
N ALA A 193 -6.15 4.56 34.58
CA ALA A 193 -5.30 3.39 34.35
C ALA A 193 -6.08 2.12 33.95
N ASN A 194 -7.32 1.96 34.47
CA ASN A 194 -8.23 0.88 34.11
C ASN A 194 -8.75 0.97 32.65
N VAL A 195 -8.76 2.17 32.08
CA VAL A 195 -9.11 2.41 30.67
C VAL A 195 -7.86 2.26 29.79
N GLN A 196 -6.70 2.78 30.22
CA GLN A 196 -5.45 2.59 29.48
C GLN A 196 -5.02 1.12 29.39
N SER A 197 -5.26 0.31 30.42
CA SER A 197 -4.96 -1.12 30.37
C SER A 197 -5.76 -1.85 29.28
N ALA A 198 -6.91 -1.29 28.88
CA ALA A 198 -7.75 -1.86 27.84
C ALA A 198 -7.10 -1.87 26.45
N PHE A 199 -6.07 -1.04 26.21
CA PHE A 199 -5.25 -1.12 24.99
C PHE A 199 -4.62 -2.50 24.77
N THR A 200 -4.36 -3.25 25.85
CA THR A 200 -3.69 -4.55 25.82
C THR A 200 -4.64 -5.75 25.91
N ILE A 201 -5.95 -5.51 26.04
CA ILE A 201 -6.93 -6.59 26.16
C ILE A 201 -7.09 -7.27 24.81
N GLN A 202 -6.78 -8.57 24.78
CA GLN A 202 -7.12 -9.47 23.68
C GLN A 202 -8.15 -10.47 24.21
N ASN A 203 -9.39 -10.39 23.74
CA ASN A 203 -10.43 -11.34 24.13
C ASN A 203 -10.96 -12.12 22.93
N GLN A 204 -10.77 -13.44 22.96
CA GLN A 204 -11.18 -14.35 21.89
C GLN A 204 -12.70 -14.55 21.81
N GLY A 205 -13.43 -14.25 22.89
CA GLY A 205 -14.89 -14.43 22.96
C GLY A 205 -15.71 -13.26 22.41
N LYS A 206 -15.09 -12.23 21.80
CA LYS A 206 -15.71 -10.96 21.37
C LYS A 206 -16.50 -10.18 22.44
N ILE A 207 -16.53 -10.65 23.70
CA ILE A 207 -17.09 -9.95 24.84
C ILE A 207 -16.00 -9.09 25.48
N PHE A 208 -16.20 -7.78 25.53
CA PHE A 208 -15.23 -6.82 26.06
C PHE A 208 -15.78 -6.06 27.26
N PRO A 209 -14.93 -5.71 28.25
CA PRO A 209 -15.37 -4.90 29.39
C PRO A 209 -15.75 -3.48 28.94
N PRO A 210 -16.60 -2.76 29.70
CA PRO A 210 -16.99 -1.39 29.36
C PRO A 210 -15.81 -0.43 29.18
N SER A 211 -14.70 -0.64 29.89
CA SER A 211 -13.47 0.17 29.73
C SER A 211 -12.84 0.05 28.34
N TRP A 212 -12.98 -1.10 27.67
CA TRP A 212 -12.54 -1.28 26.29
C TRP A 212 -13.40 -0.48 25.32
N HIS A 213 -14.72 -0.52 25.49
CA HIS A 213 -15.65 0.25 24.67
C HIS A 213 -15.46 1.75 24.86
N LEU A 214 -15.28 2.19 26.11
CA LEU A 214 -14.97 3.57 26.42
C LEU A 214 -13.68 4.02 25.74
N LEU A 215 -12.59 3.27 25.90
CA LEU A 215 -11.31 3.61 25.27
C LEU A 215 -11.44 3.79 23.75
N HIS A 216 -12.15 2.90 23.07
CA HIS A 216 -12.31 2.98 21.63
C HIS A 216 -13.28 4.09 21.22
N LEU A 217 -14.29 4.41 22.03
CA LEU A 217 -15.12 5.60 21.86
C LEU A 217 -14.29 6.88 21.95
N HIS A 218 -13.33 6.98 22.88
CA HIS A 218 -12.40 8.12 22.90
C HIS A 218 -11.66 8.25 21.57
N LEU A 219 -11.13 7.16 21.01
CA LEU A 219 -10.47 7.18 19.69
C LEU A 219 -11.43 7.64 18.58
N ASP A 220 -12.67 7.13 18.56
CA ASP A 220 -13.70 7.51 17.59
C ASP A 220 -14.01 9.02 17.66
N ILE A 221 -14.13 9.56 18.87
CA ILE A 221 -14.40 10.98 19.12
C ILE A 221 -13.22 11.83 18.65
N HIS A 222 -11.99 11.49 19.04
CA HIS A 222 -10.80 12.26 18.63
C HIS A 222 -10.67 12.35 17.11
N TRP A 223 -10.89 11.23 16.40
CA TRP A 223 -10.89 11.21 14.94
C TRP A 223 -12.06 12.00 14.34
N SER A 224 -13.29 11.77 14.84
CA SER A 224 -14.50 12.40 14.32
C SER A 224 -14.46 13.92 14.47
N VAL A 225 -13.89 14.47 15.54
CA VAL A 225 -13.72 15.92 15.70
C VAL A 225 -12.86 16.49 14.58
N LEU A 226 -11.71 15.86 14.25
CA LEU A 226 -10.85 16.31 13.14
C LEU A 226 -11.57 16.20 11.78
N GLU A 227 -12.32 15.11 11.59
CA GLU A 227 -13.09 14.88 10.37
C GLU A 227 -14.19 15.92 10.18
N ILE A 228 -14.98 16.20 11.23
CA ILE A 228 -16.05 17.20 11.23
C ILE A 228 -15.49 18.60 11.01
N LEU A 229 -14.40 18.98 11.69
CA LEU A 229 -13.74 20.27 11.49
C LEU A 229 -13.18 20.42 10.07
N HIS A 230 -12.62 19.36 9.49
CA HIS A 230 -12.17 19.38 8.10
C HIS A 230 -13.33 19.55 7.12
N LEU A 231 -14.44 18.83 7.32
CA LEU A 231 -15.65 18.95 6.50
C LEU A 231 -16.27 20.33 6.61
N LEU A 232 -16.38 20.88 7.83
CA LEU A 232 -16.90 22.22 8.08
C LEU A 232 -16.07 23.27 7.35
N SER A 233 -14.75 23.25 7.53
CA SER A 233 -13.82 24.18 6.87
C SER A 233 -13.93 24.12 5.33
N HIS A 234 -14.08 22.91 4.76
CA HIS A 234 -14.31 22.73 3.34
C HIS A 234 -15.68 23.30 2.89
N LYS A 235 -16.74 23.03 3.65
CA LYS A 235 -18.10 23.51 3.35
C LYS A 235 -18.21 25.02 3.39
N MET A 236 -17.46 25.67 4.28
CA MET A 236 -17.38 27.11 4.40
C MET A 236 -16.45 27.76 3.35
N GLN A 237 -15.93 26.97 2.39
CA GLN A 237 -15.14 27.46 1.25
C GLN A 237 -13.94 28.33 1.66
N GLY A 238 -13.33 28.03 2.80
CA GLY A 238 -12.19 28.79 3.34
C GLY A 238 -12.56 30.04 4.15
N GLN A 239 -13.86 30.30 4.39
CA GLN A 239 -14.28 31.26 5.40
C GLN A 239 -13.96 30.71 6.79
N VAL A 240 -13.37 31.56 7.64
CA VAL A 240 -13.04 31.21 9.02
C VAL A 240 -14.31 31.23 9.85
N VAL A 241 -14.59 30.12 10.53
CA VAL A 241 -15.74 30.02 11.45
C VAL A 241 -15.28 30.40 12.84
N TYR A 242 -16.00 31.33 13.47
CA TYR A 242 -15.73 31.78 14.84
C TYR A 242 -16.75 31.20 15.81
N ALA A 243 -16.31 30.83 17.02
CA ALA A 243 -17.17 30.44 18.12
C ALA A 243 -17.72 31.69 18.83
N HIS A 244 -18.81 32.26 18.32
CA HIS A 244 -19.30 33.58 18.76
C HIS A 244 -19.66 33.65 20.25
N GLN A 245 -20.33 32.65 20.81
CA GLN A 245 -20.67 32.64 22.24
C GLN A 245 -19.41 32.53 23.09
N PHE A 246 -18.45 31.68 22.69
CA PHE A 246 -17.17 31.58 23.39
C PHE A 246 -16.42 32.92 23.37
N VAL A 247 -16.25 33.54 22.20
CA VAL A 247 -15.58 34.83 22.06
C VAL A 247 -16.27 35.91 22.91
N ASN A 248 -17.60 35.93 22.92
CA ASN A 248 -18.37 36.90 23.71
C ASN A 248 -18.21 36.67 25.23
N LEU A 249 -18.00 35.43 25.68
CA LEU A 249 -17.88 35.08 27.09
C LEU A 249 -16.45 35.20 27.63
N THR A 250 -15.44 34.81 26.84
CA THR A 250 -14.04 34.72 27.28
C THR A 250 -13.18 35.86 26.75
N GLY A 251 -13.58 36.50 25.64
CA GLY A 251 -12.76 37.46 24.91
C GLY A 251 -11.64 36.84 24.07
N GLU A 252 -11.52 35.50 24.06
CA GLU A 252 -10.50 34.77 23.30
C GLU A 252 -11.04 34.31 21.94
N ASN A 253 -10.20 34.37 20.91
CA ASN A 253 -10.58 33.92 19.57
C ASN A 253 -10.46 32.39 19.47
N LEU A 254 -11.59 31.72 19.28
CA LEU A 254 -11.66 30.31 18.93
C LEU A 254 -12.25 30.15 17.53
N THR A 255 -11.51 29.48 16.65
CA THR A 255 -11.87 29.23 15.25
C THR A 255 -11.83 27.75 14.91
N ASP A 256 -12.47 27.36 13.80
CA ASP A 256 -12.37 25.99 13.27
C ASP A 256 -10.92 25.57 12.99
N ALA A 257 -10.13 26.48 12.42
CA ALA A 257 -8.72 26.25 12.13
C ALA A 257 -7.87 26.11 13.41
N SER A 258 -8.07 26.99 14.40
CA SER A 258 -7.32 26.93 15.66
C SER A 258 -7.68 25.69 16.48
N LEU A 259 -8.96 25.33 16.55
CA LEU A 259 -9.40 24.11 17.25
C LEU A 259 -8.85 22.85 16.57
N PHE A 260 -8.88 22.80 15.23
CA PHE A 260 -8.29 21.69 14.48
C PHE A 260 -6.80 21.54 14.80
N GLU A 261 -6.05 22.64 14.79
CA GLU A 261 -4.61 22.65 15.03
C GLU A 261 -4.25 22.22 16.45
N GLU A 262 -4.94 22.76 17.46
CA GLU A 262 -4.72 22.45 18.87
C GLU A 262 -5.04 20.97 19.18
N HIS A 263 -6.20 20.50 18.69
CA HIS A 263 -6.62 19.11 18.89
C HIS A 263 -5.70 18.13 18.18
N LEU A 264 -5.27 18.44 16.95
CA LEU A 264 -4.28 17.65 16.21
C LEU A 264 -2.95 17.57 16.97
N CYS A 265 -2.40 18.71 17.41
CA CYS A 265 -1.13 18.75 18.11
C CYS A 265 -1.20 17.97 19.43
N SER A 266 -2.30 18.11 20.17
CA SER A 266 -2.56 17.35 21.39
C SER A 266 -2.63 15.84 21.13
N LEU A 267 -3.30 15.43 20.07
CA LEU A 267 -3.45 14.02 19.69
C LEU A 267 -2.11 13.41 19.25
N LEU A 268 -1.34 14.10 18.41
CA LEU A 268 0.01 13.66 18.02
C LEU A 268 0.96 13.55 19.22
N CYS A 269 0.88 14.51 20.15
CA CYS A 269 1.58 14.46 21.43
C CYS A 269 1.22 13.21 22.24
N ASP A 270 -0.06 12.91 22.37
CA ASP A 270 -0.54 11.78 23.18
C ASP A 270 -0.13 10.45 22.56
N LEU A 271 -0.30 10.27 21.25
CA LEU A 271 0.13 9.07 20.54
C LEU A 271 1.64 8.86 20.63
N THR A 272 2.42 9.95 20.55
CA THR A 272 3.88 9.90 20.77
C THR A 272 4.22 9.54 22.21
N GLY A 273 3.50 10.08 23.19
CA GLY A 273 3.66 9.73 24.61
C GLY A 273 3.38 8.25 24.89
N LEU A 274 2.32 7.70 24.30
CA LEU A 274 2.00 6.27 24.38
C LEU A 274 3.13 5.43 23.74
N ALA A 275 3.69 5.87 22.61
CA ALA A 275 4.82 5.22 21.97
C ALA A 275 6.11 5.28 22.82
N ILE A 276 6.38 6.39 23.52
CA ILE A 276 7.49 6.50 24.49
C ILE A 276 7.31 5.48 25.61
N GLY A 277 6.09 5.39 26.17
CA GLY A 277 5.75 4.41 27.20
C GLY A 277 6.03 2.98 26.75
N LYS A 278 5.70 2.65 25.49
CA LYS A 278 5.99 1.35 24.88
C LYS A 278 7.49 1.12 24.65
N TYR A 279 8.19 2.09 24.07
CA TYR A 279 9.63 2.02 23.80
C TYR A 279 10.46 1.77 25.07
N SER A 280 10.01 2.29 26.22
CA SER A 280 10.68 2.08 27.51
C SER A 280 10.84 0.60 27.92
N LYS A 281 10.06 -0.30 27.29
CA LYS A 281 10.05 -1.75 27.48
C LYS A 281 10.67 -2.52 26.29
N VAL A 282 11.02 -1.86 25.20
CA VAL A 282 11.57 -2.47 23.98
C VAL A 282 13.06 -2.76 24.16
N ARG A 283 13.49 -3.98 23.85
CA ARG A 283 14.91 -4.32 23.80
C ARG A 283 15.51 -3.92 22.45
N PRO A 284 16.81 -3.53 22.38
CA PRO A 284 17.45 -3.19 21.10
C PRO A 284 17.32 -4.28 20.03
N THR A 285 17.35 -5.56 20.42
CA THR A 285 17.16 -6.72 19.52
C THR A 285 15.75 -6.83 18.95
N GLU A 286 14.76 -6.22 19.59
CA GLU A 286 13.34 -6.23 19.23
C GLU A 286 12.92 -4.88 18.60
N ALA A 287 13.87 -3.96 18.42
CA ALA A 287 13.57 -2.60 17.97
C ALA A 287 12.87 -2.59 16.61
N LEU A 288 13.24 -3.46 15.66
CA LEU A 288 12.65 -3.51 14.32
C LEU A 288 11.38 -4.39 14.22
N SER A 289 11.15 -5.27 15.19
CA SER A 289 9.99 -6.18 15.21
C SER A 289 8.88 -5.73 16.16
N SER A 290 9.17 -4.77 17.05
CA SER A 290 8.21 -4.18 17.96
C SER A 290 7.41 -3.07 17.28
N HIS A 291 6.12 -2.97 17.60
CA HIS A 291 5.25 -1.95 17.04
C HIS A 291 5.18 -0.72 17.95
N HIS A 292 5.07 0.49 17.42
CA HIS A 292 4.95 1.73 18.22
C HIS A 292 3.53 1.97 18.79
N TYR A 293 2.52 1.34 18.21
CA TYR A 293 1.11 1.46 18.60
C TYR A 293 0.71 0.40 19.65
N LEU A 294 -0.28 0.68 20.48
CA LEU A 294 -0.71 -0.24 21.55
C LEU A 294 -1.76 -1.26 21.09
N CYS A 295 -2.62 -0.89 20.13
CA CYS A 295 -3.56 -1.78 19.44
C CYS A 295 -3.70 -1.40 17.95
N SER A 296 -4.37 -2.25 17.16
CA SER A 296 -4.63 -1.99 15.73
C SER A 296 -5.46 -0.74 15.47
N CYS A 297 -6.29 -0.31 16.42
CA CYS A 297 -7.03 0.96 16.33
C CYS A 297 -6.09 2.18 16.39
N THR A 298 -5.10 2.17 17.30
CA THR A 298 -4.10 3.24 17.34
C THR A 298 -3.18 3.24 16.11
N LYS A 299 -2.91 2.07 15.52
CA LYS A 299 -2.24 1.95 14.22
C LYS A 299 -3.07 2.61 13.11
N GLU A 300 -4.36 2.29 13.02
CA GLU A 300 -5.27 2.90 12.05
C GLU A 300 -5.37 4.42 12.24
N LEU A 301 -5.46 4.90 13.49
CA LEU A 301 -5.48 6.34 13.79
C LEU A 301 -4.23 7.06 13.26
N TRP A 302 -3.03 6.49 13.43
CA TRP A 302 -1.82 7.03 12.82
C TRP A 302 -1.94 7.12 11.29
N VAL A 303 -2.43 6.08 10.63
CA VAL A 303 -2.62 6.04 9.18
C VAL A 303 -3.63 7.10 8.73
N LEU A 304 -4.74 7.27 9.46
CA LEU A 304 -5.76 8.28 9.18
C LEU A 304 -5.19 9.70 9.27
N LEU A 305 -4.43 10.01 10.34
CA LEU A 305 -3.78 11.30 10.53
C LEU A 305 -2.74 11.58 9.43
N MET A 306 -1.90 10.60 9.09
CA MET A 306 -0.91 10.74 8.01
C MET A 306 -1.56 11.14 6.69
N HIS A 307 -2.64 10.45 6.31
CA HIS A 307 -3.33 10.70 5.05
C HIS A 307 -4.11 12.02 5.05
N LEU A 308 -4.77 12.36 6.15
CA LEU A 308 -5.49 13.63 6.29
C LEU A 308 -4.54 14.82 6.17
N LEU A 309 -3.40 14.79 6.87
CA LEU A 309 -2.43 15.89 6.82
C LEU A 309 -1.69 15.98 5.49
N GLU A 310 -1.37 14.85 4.87
CA GLU A 310 -0.78 14.84 3.52
C GLU A 310 -1.74 15.43 2.48
N TYR A 311 -3.05 15.15 2.61
CA TYR A 311 -4.07 15.77 1.77
C TYR A 311 -4.19 17.27 2.01
N ARG A 312 -4.31 17.69 3.28
CA ARG A 312 -4.40 19.11 3.65
C ARG A 312 -3.15 19.89 3.23
N ASN A 313 -1.95 19.32 3.33
CA ASN A 313 -0.72 19.95 2.83
C ASN A 313 -0.77 20.18 1.31
N LYS A 314 -1.32 19.22 0.55
CA LYS A 314 -1.42 19.32 -0.91
C LYS A 314 -2.49 20.30 -1.38
N VAL A 315 -3.65 20.32 -0.71
CA VAL A 315 -4.83 21.08 -1.15
C VAL A 315 -4.96 22.43 -0.46
N LEU A 316 -4.67 22.49 0.84
CA LEU A 316 -4.82 23.68 1.68
C LEU A 316 -3.47 24.34 2.03
N HIS A 317 -2.35 23.81 1.52
CA HIS A 317 -1.00 24.31 1.79
C HIS A 317 -0.63 24.42 3.28
N THR A 318 -1.24 23.60 4.14
CA THR A 318 -0.91 23.50 5.57
C THR A 318 0.41 22.76 5.79
N GLN A 319 0.88 22.65 7.04
CA GLN A 319 2.05 21.82 7.34
C GLN A 319 1.83 20.34 7.00
N SER A 320 2.89 19.65 6.57
CA SER A 320 2.87 18.21 6.30
C SER A 320 2.89 17.40 7.60
N PHE A 321 2.48 16.13 7.55
CA PHE A 321 2.60 15.21 8.70
C PHE A 321 4.02 15.21 9.29
N TRP A 322 5.04 15.11 8.43
CA TRP A 322 6.44 15.10 8.86
C TRP A 322 6.90 16.44 9.43
N SER A 323 6.32 17.57 9.01
CA SER A 323 6.57 18.87 9.62
C SER A 323 6.13 18.89 11.08
N TYR A 324 4.91 18.42 11.38
CA TYR A 324 4.42 18.29 12.76
C TYR A 324 5.30 17.34 13.57
N MET A 325 5.62 16.16 13.04
CA MET A 325 6.47 15.20 13.74
C MET A 325 7.87 15.76 14.02
N ASN A 326 8.46 16.50 13.08
CA ASN A 326 9.76 17.14 13.28
C ASN A 326 9.70 18.21 14.38
N LEU A 327 8.65 19.04 14.41
CA LEU A 327 8.46 20.04 15.46
C LEU A 327 8.23 19.38 16.83
N LEU A 328 7.57 18.23 16.87
CA LEU A 328 7.31 17.46 18.08
C LEU A 328 8.56 16.75 18.62
N LEU A 329 9.36 16.13 17.74
CA LEU A 329 10.50 15.28 18.13
C LEU A 329 11.80 16.07 18.32
N ARG A 330 11.98 17.21 17.65
CA ARG A 330 13.20 18.03 17.76
C ARG A 330 13.49 18.51 19.19
N PRO A 331 12.49 18.95 19.99
CA PRO A 331 12.70 19.27 21.40
C PRO A 331 13.22 18.08 22.22
N LEU A 332 12.70 16.87 21.99
CA LEU A 332 13.16 15.64 22.68
C LEU A 332 14.65 15.38 22.43
N VAL A 333 15.11 15.53 21.19
CA VAL A 333 16.51 15.30 20.81
C VAL A 333 17.43 16.41 21.31
N SER A 334 16.97 17.66 21.26
CA SER A 334 17.78 18.83 21.63
C SER A 334 17.76 19.15 23.13
N GLY A 335 16.94 18.45 23.93
CA GLY A 335 16.77 18.70 25.36
C GLY A 335 16.12 20.06 25.67
N LYS A 336 15.49 20.68 24.67
CA LYS A 336 14.81 21.98 24.80
C LYS A 336 13.34 21.78 25.18
N PRO A 337 12.70 22.74 25.85
CA PRO A 337 11.26 22.68 26.06
C PRO A 337 10.55 22.58 24.71
N ALA A 338 9.52 21.74 24.65
CA ALA A 338 8.64 21.69 23.49
C ALA A 338 7.93 23.04 23.31
N ALA A 339 7.55 23.37 22.08
CA ALA A 339 6.69 24.52 21.83
C ALA A 339 5.38 24.37 22.64
N GLU A 340 4.76 25.48 23.04
CA GLU A 340 3.54 25.48 23.88
C GLU A 340 2.41 24.63 23.29
N GLN A 341 2.29 24.61 21.96
CA GLN A 341 1.36 23.77 21.19
C GLN A 341 1.55 22.25 21.39
N PHE A 342 2.72 21.81 21.84
CA PHE A 342 3.04 20.41 22.15
C PHE A 342 3.28 20.19 23.64
N SER A 343 2.71 21.06 24.49
CA SER A 343 2.79 20.93 25.93
C SER A 343 2.26 19.56 26.41
N GLY A 344 3.02 18.94 27.31
CA GLY A 344 2.68 17.65 27.92
C GLY A 344 3.27 16.39 27.25
N LEU A 345 4.22 16.52 26.33
CA LEU A 345 5.05 15.38 25.92
C LEU A 345 5.86 14.87 27.14
N PRO A 346 5.95 13.54 27.39
CA PRO A 346 6.66 13.01 28.55
C PRO A 346 8.12 13.49 28.59
N THR A 347 8.53 14.08 29.72
CA THR A 347 9.90 14.60 29.94
C THR A 347 10.94 13.50 30.13
N HIS A 348 10.51 12.27 30.44
CA HIS A 348 11.37 11.12 30.70
C HIS A 348 11.37 10.12 29.53
N CYS A 349 12.23 10.36 28.55
CA CYS A 349 12.60 9.35 27.57
C CYS A 349 14.01 8.83 27.90
N LYS A 350 14.15 7.52 28.19
CA LYS A 350 15.43 6.91 28.59
C LYS A 350 16.53 7.07 27.53
N ASP A 351 16.14 7.03 26.26
CA ASP A 351 17.00 7.18 25.09
C ASP A 351 16.25 7.98 24.01
N PRO A 352 16.29 9.33 24.08
CA PRO A 352 15.54 10.19 23.16
C PRO A 352 15.95 10.02 21.69
N LEU A 353 17.24 9.77 21.43
CA LEU A 353 17.75 9.58 20.08
C LEU A 353 17.29 8.27 19.48
N GLY A 354 17.50 7.14 20.18
CA GLY A 354 17.05 5.84 19.70
C GLY A 354 15.53 5.76 19.62
N PHE A 355 14.80 6.37 20.56
CA PHE A 355 13.34 6.50 20.45
C PHE A 355 12.92 7.24 19.18
N THR A 356 13.54 8.39 18.88
CA THR A 356 13.21 9.20 17.70
C THR A 356 13.44 8.40 16.42
N TRP A 357 14.60 7.73 16.30
CA TRP A 357 14.89 6.86 15.16
C TRP A 357 13.92 5.69 15.05
N TRP A 358 13.62 5.05 16.19
CA TRP A 358 12.66 3.96 16.26
C TRP A 358 11.28 4.41 15.80
N LEU A 359 10.74 5.49 16.37
CA LEU A 359 9.41 6.00 16.02
C LEU A 359 9.34 6.42 14.56
N VAL A 360 10.30 7.21 14.06
CA VAL A 360 10.31 7.66 12.66
C VAL A 360 10.36 6.47 11.70
N THR A 361 11.16 5.45 12.01
CA THR A 361 11.24 4.23 11.19
C THR A 361 9.89 3.52 11.12
N HIS A 362 9.22 3.34 12.26
CA HIS A 362 7.92 2.63 12.28
C HIS A 362 6.77 3.46 11.72
N LEU A 363 6.79 4.79 11.88
CA LEU A 363 5.83 5.68 11.22
C LEU A 363 6.03 5.68 9.70
N ALA A 364 7.29 5.65 9.22
CA ALA A 364 7.57 5.56 7.80
C ALA A 364 7.04 4.24 7.20
N MET A 365 7.10 3.13 7.95
CA MET A 365 6.48 1.86 7.55
C MET A 365 4.95 1.96 7.44
N LEU A 366 4.28 2.75 8.29
CA LEU A 366 2.84 3.00 8.15
C LEU A 366 2.49 3.84 6.91
N GLY A 367 3.44 4.58 6.35
CA GLY A 367 3.28 5.29 5.07
C GLY A 367 3.05 4.36 3.87
N GLN A 368 3.27 3.05 4.03
CA GLN A 368 3.01 2.05 2.99
C GLN A 368 1.52 1.66 2.87
N TYR A 369 0.68 2.06 3.81
CA TYR A 369 -0.75 1.78 3.76
C TYR A 369 -1.42 2.71 2.74
N SER A 370 -2.28 2.17 1.90
CA SER A 370 -3.10 2.96 0.99
C SER A 370 -4.26 3.63 1.74
N ARG A 371 -4.95 4.57 1.07
CA ARG A 371 -6.20 5.18 1.55
C ARG A 371 -7.30 4.16 1.88
N ASN A 372 -7.19 2.92 1.39
CA ASN A 372 -8.14 1.83 1.62
C ASN A 372 -7.69 0.88 2.76
N GLY A 373 -6.61 1.19 3.48
CA GLY A 373 -6.10 0.37 4.58
C GLY A 373 -5.40 -0.93 4.16
N THR A 374 -5.19 -1.14 2.86
CA THR A 374 -4.33 -2.21 2.36
C THR A 374 -2.87 -1.76 2.44
N VAL A 375 -1.99 -2.62 2.98
CA VAL A 375 -0.56 -2.48 2.73
C VAL A 375 -0.39 -2.49 1.23
N GLN A 376 0.27 -1.48 0.66
CA GLN A 376 0.75 -1.58 -0.71
C GLN A 376 1.74 -2.75 -0.73
N SER A 377 1.23 -3.95 -1.02
CA SER A 377 2.03 -5.14 -1.21
C SER A 377 2.75 -5.00 -2.55
N GLU A 378 3.80 -4.21 -2.53
CA GLU A 378 4.98 -4.52 -3.32
C GLU A 378 6.13 -4.57 -2.31
N GLY A 379 6.42 -5.78 -1.81
CA GLY A 379 7.57 -6.09 -0.98
C GLY A 379 8.90 -5.97 -1.74
N GLY A 380 9.12 -4.83 -2.37
CA GLY A 380 10.37 -4.33 -2.91
C GLY A 380 10.44 -2.85 -2.57
N LEU A 381 11.64 -2.29 -2.44
CA LEU A 381 11.80 -0.84 -2.61
C LEU A 381 11.02 -0.45 -3.88
N ALA A 382 10.19 0.60 -3.81
CA ALA A 382 9.41 1.03 -4.98
C ALA A 382 10.36 1.11 -6.18
N GLU A 383 9.98 0.53 -7.31
CA GLU A 383 10.86 0.39 -8.48
C GLU A 383 11.53 1.73 -8.87
N GLU A 384 10.80 2.84 -8.67
CA GLU A 384 11.33 4.20 -8.82
C GLU A 384 12.51 4.50 -7.88
N GLN A 385 12.38 4.16 -6.59
CA GLN A 385 13.45 4.31 -5.60
C GLN A 385 14.63 3.40 -5.94
N VAL A 386 14.42 2.12 -6.26
CA VAL A 386 15.54 1.22 -6.64
C VAL A 386 16.27 1.77 -7.86
N ARG A 387 15.52 2.22 -8.87
CA ARG A 387 16.09 2.83 -10.08
C ARG A 387 16.94 4.05 -9.75
N MET A 388 16.50 4.90 -8.81
CA MET A 388 17.28 6.05 -8.35
C MET A 388 18.59 5.60 -7.70
N HIS A 389 18.53 4.69 -6.73
CA HIS A 389 19.71 4.19 -6.03
C HIS A 389 20.70 3.54 -6.99
N VAL A 390 20.23 2.70 -7.91
CA VAL A 390 21.08 1.98 -8.87
C VAL A 390 21.64 2.92 -9.94
N HIS A 391 20.90 3.96 -10.34
CA HIS A 391 21.42 5.01 -11.25
C HIS A 391 22.49 5.88 -10.56
N CYS A 392 22.33 6.17 -9.26
CA CYS A 392 23.39 6.76 -8.45
C CYS A 392 24.60 5.83 -8.36
N CYS A 393 24.41 4.52 -8.11
CA CYS A 393 25.52 3.56 -8.13
C CYS A 393 26.24 3.54 -9.47
N LEU A 394 25.52 3.56 -10.59
CA LEU A 394 26.12 3.65 -11.93
C LEU A 394 26.93 4.93 -12.11
N SER A 395 26.38 6.07 -11.71
CA SER A 395 27.06 7.37 -11.79
C SER A 395 28.35 7.38 -10.95
N LEU A 396 28.31 6.82 -9.73
CA LEU A 396 29.48 6.66 -8.87
C LEU A 396 30.51 5.69 -9.46
N CYS A 397 30.08 4.59 -10.09
CA CYS A 397 30.98 3.65 -10.77
C CYS A 397 31.66 4.27 -12.00
N LEU A 398 31.03 5.25 -12.66
CA LEU A 398 31.63 5.99 -13.77
C LEU A 398 32.56 7.11 -13.31
N LEU A 399 32.31 7.68 -12.13
CA LEU A 399 33.15 8.74 -11.52
C LEU A 399 34.39 8.20 -10.82
N TRP A 400 34.23 7.06 -10.14
CA TRP A 400 35.27 6.39 -9.38
C TRP A 400 35.51 5.00 -9.98
N GLU A 401 35.77 4.01 -9.13
CA GLU A 401 35.90 2.62 -9.54
C GLU A 401 34.67 1.81 -9.10
N PRO A 402 34.17 0.89 -9.95
CA PRO A 402 33.11 -0.03 -9.58
C PRO A 402 33.43 -0.86 -8.33
N SER A 403 32.47 -0.95 -7.40
CA SER A 403 32.63 -1.68 -6.13
C SER A 403 32.03 -3.09 -6.19
N THR A 404 32.86 -4.11 -5.94
CA THR A 404 32.42 -5.52 -5.84
C THR A 404 31.39 -5.74 -4.74
N SER A 405 31.49 -5.01 -3.63
CA SER A 405 30.54 -5.03 -2.52
C SER A 405 29.18 -4.48 -2.94
N ALA A 406 29.16 -3.34 -3.64
CA ALA A 406 27.92 -2.73 -4.13
C ALA A 406 27.21 -3.66 -5.12
N VAL A 407 27.93 -4.23 -6.09
CA VAL A 407 27.36 -5.20 -7.05
C VAL A 407 26.84 -6.45 -6.36
N SER A 408 27.55 -6.94 -5.34
CA SER A 408 27.09 -8.11 -4.58
C SER A 408 25.80 -7.86 -3.82
N THR A 409 25.68 -6.70 -3.17
CA THR A 409 24.46 -6.28 -2.46
C THR A 409 23.28 -6.15 -3.43
N LEU A 410 23.51 -5.50 -4.59
CA LEU A 410 22.49 -5.37 -5.63
C LEU A 410 22.10 -6.75 -6.20
N TRP A 411 23.07 -7.65 -6.39
CA TRP A 411 22.81 -9.01 -6.86
C TRP A 411 21.98 -9.84 -5.87
N ASP A 412 22.23 -9.72 -4.56
CA ASP A 412 21.43 -10.39 -3.53
C ASP A 412 19.97 -9.92 -3.56
N TYR A 413 19.72 -8.66 -3.92
CA TYR A 413 18.37 -8.14 -4.17
C TYR A 413 17.76 -8.72 -5.45
N TYR A 414 18.44 -8.59 -6.61
CA TYR A 414 17.86 -9.02 -7.88
C TYR A 414 17.69 -10.54 -7.98
N SER A 415 18.60 -11.35 -7.43
CA SER A 415 18.51 -12.82 -7.45
C SER A 415 17.24 -13.35 -6.76
N LYS A 416 16.75 -12.66 -5.72
CA LYS A 416 15.47 -12.97 -5.06
C LYS A 416 14.28 -12.54 -5.90
N ASN A 417 14.41 -11.44 -6.63
CA ASN A 417 13.34 -10.78 -7.38
C ASN A 417 13.37 -11.05 -8.90
N LEU A 418 14.11 -12.07 -9.38
CA LEU A 418 14.25 -12.34 -10.81
C LEU A 418 12.93 -12.51 -11.55
N ASN A 419 11.89 -13.06 -10.91
CA ASN A 419 10.57 -13.26 -11.52
C ASN A 419 9.74 -11.97 -11.71
N VAL A 420 10.23 -10.84 -11.20
CA VAL A 420 9.58 -9.52 -11.29
C VAL A 420 9.85 -8.90 -12.67
N THR A 421 8.86 -8.18 -13.22
CA THR A 421 8.96 -7.52 -14.54
C THR A 421 9.63 -6.14 -14.49
N PHE A 422 9.78 -5.57 -13.27
CA PHE A 422 10.37 -4.25 -13.00
C PHE A 422 9.70 -3.14 -13.84
N THR A 423 8.36 -3.17 -13.92
CA THR A 423 7.57 -2.22 -14.73
C THR A 423 7.39 -0.87 -14.02
N VAL A 424 7.48 0.22 -14.79
CA VAL A 424 7.24 1.58 -14.30
C VAL A 424 5.97 2.15 -14.96
N PRO A 425 4.90 2.47 -14.22
CA PRO A 425 3.59 2.81 -14.78
C PRO A 425 3.58 3.95 -15.82
N TRP A 426 4.45 4.96 -15.68
CA TRP A 426 4.53 6.10 -16.61
C TRP A 426 5.54 5.93 -17.74
N LEU A 427 6.31 4.84 -17.78
CA LEU A 427 7.36 4.65 -18.79
C LEU A 427 6.80 4.20 -20.17
N GLY A 428 5.47 4.16 -20.30
CA GLY A 428 4.78 3.70 -21.51
C GLY A 428 5.08 2.25 -21.86
N MET A 429 4.49 1.75 -22.94
CA MET A 429 4.76 0.37 -23.39
C MET A 429 6.23 0.14 -23.83
N SER A 430 6.99 1.22 -24.05
CA SER A 430 8.44 1.18 -24.28
C SER A 430 9.25 0.71 -23.07
N GLY A 431 8.70 0.86 -21.85
CA GLY A 431 9.31 0.45 -20.59
C GLY A 431 8.92 -0.95 -20.12
N LEU A 432 8.08 -1.67 -20.87
CA LEU A 432 7.84 -3.09 -20.65
C LEU A 432 9.14 -3.82 -21.01
N GLY A 433 9.95 -4.14 -20.00
CA GLY A 433 11.01 -5.16 -20.05
C GLY A 433 10.44 -6.57 -20.28
N THR A 434 9.35 -6.68 -21.02
CA THR A 434 8.69 -7.89 -21.44
C THR A 434 8.63 -7.82 -22.95
N LEU A 435 9.38 -8.72 -23.59
CA LEU A 435 9.36 -9.05 -25.02
C LEU A 435 10.45 -8.39 -25.91
N CYS A 436 11.75 -8.61 -25.63
CA CYS A 436 12.67 -8.81 -26.76
C CYS A 436 12.12 -10.02 -27.54
N LYS A 437 11.44 -9.77 -28.66
CA LYS A 437 10.75 -10.81 -29.43
C LYS A 437 11.74 -11.71 -30.17
N THR A 438 12.93 -11.20 -30.47
CA THR A 438 13.91 -11.88 -31.30
C THR A 438 15.26 -12.07 -30.59
N PRO A 439 16.03 -13.11 -30.97
CA PRO A 439 17.38 -13.33 -30.46
C PRO A 439 18.33 -12.14 -30.64
N LEU A 440 18.31 -11.48 -31.80
CA LEU A 440 19.17 -10.34 -32.11
C LEU A 440 18.87 -9.14 -31.22
N ALA A 441 17.58 -8.81 -31.01
CA ALA A 441 17.18 -7.72 -30.13
C ALA A 441 17.66 -7.95 -28.68
N LEU A 442 17.70 -9.20 -28.23
CA LEU A 442 18.22 -9.55 -26.90
C LEU A 442 19.75 -9.36 -26.82
N VAL A 443 20.48 -9.70 -27.89
CA VAL A 443 21.93 -9.44 -27.99
C VAL A 443 22.24 -7.94 -28.03
N GLU A 444 21.47 -7.16 -28.79
CA GLU A 444 21.60 -5.69 -28.84
C GLU A 444 21.31 -5.05 -27.49
N GLN A 445 20.31 -5.56 -26.76
CA GLN A 445 20.01 -5.10 -25.41
C GLN A 445 21.16 -5.39 -24.44
N ALA A 446 21.75 -6.59 -24.50
CA ALA A 446 22.94 -6.92 -23.73
C ALA A 446 24.13 -6.02 -24.12
N ARG A 447 24.34 -5.76 -25.41
CA ARG A 447 25.36 -4.83 -25.92
C ARG A 447 25.17 -3.42 -25.35
N SER A 448 23.93 -2.92 -25.32
CA SER A 448 23.61 -1.60 -24.74
C SER A 448 23.90 -1.50 -23.23
N CYS A 449 23.90 -2.62 -22.51
CA CYS A 449 24.26 -2.67 -21.09
C CYS A 449 25.77 -2.68 -20.88
N CYS A 450 26.53 -3.27 -21.81
CA CYS A 450 28.00 -3.33 -21.74
C CYS A 450 28.71 -2.02 -22.13
N SER A 451 27.99 -1.10 -22.78
CA SER A 451 28.54 0.19 -23.24
C SER A 451 27.75 1.37 -22.66
N PRO A 452 27.85 1.63 -21.34
CA PRO A 452 27.11 2.72 -20.71
C PRO A 452 27.56 4.07 -21.28
N SER A 453 26.60 4.99 -21.45
CA SER A 453 26.91 6.34 -21.93
C SER A 453 27.81 7.08 -20.93
N PRO A 454 28.75 7.93 -21.40
CA PRO A 454 29.60 8.70 -20.50
C PRO A 454 28.80 9.59 -19.55
N LEU A 455 29.39 9.87 -18.38
CA LEU A 455 28.80 10.78 -17.40
C LEU A 455 28.52 12.15 -18.05
N HIS A 456 27.41 12.80 -17.64
CA HIS A 456 26.91 14.06 -18.20
C HIS A 456 26.42 14.03 -19.66
N SER A 457 26.48 12.88 -20.34
CA SER A 457 25.84 12.74 -21.65
C SER A 457 24.30 12.77 -21.53
N PRO A 458 23.58 13.23 -22.56
CA PRO A 458 22.12 13.16 -22.58
C PRO A 458 21.63 11.71 -22.44
N GLY A 459 22.36 10.73 -22.99
CA GLY A 459 22.06 9.30 -22.84
C GLY A 459 22.11 8.83 -21.38
N HIS A 460 23.11 9.26 -20.60
CA HIS A 460 23.21 8.91 -19.18
C HIS A 460 22.08 9.51 -18.33
N THR A 461 21.75 10.78 -18.58
CA THR A 461 20.66 11.46 -17.86
C THR A 461 19.27 10.91 -18.23
N GLN A 462 19.07 10.55 -19.51
CA GLN A 462 17.81 9.97 -19.99
C GLN A 462 17.65 8.48 -19.66
N LEU A 463 18.71 7.79 -19.24
CA LEU A 463 18.65 6.37 -18.85
C LEU A 463 17.60 6.12 -17.75
N TYR A 464 17.50 7.02 -16.77
CA TYR A 464 16.48 6.95 -15.72
C TYR A 464 15.04 6.97 -16.27
N ARG A 465 14.84 7.59 -17.44
CA ARG A 465 13.55 7.72 -18.13
C ARG A 465 13.36 6.72 -19.27
N SER A 466 14.26 5.74 -19.44
CA SER A 466 14.18 4.76 -20.54
C SER A 466 14.45 3.31 -20.11
N ALA A 467 15.04 3.10 -18.92
CA ALA A 467 15.35 1.77 -18.41
C ALA A 467 14.73 1.52 -17.04
N ASN A 468 14.46 0.25 -16.74
CA ASN A 468 14.12 -0.20 -15.38
C ASN A 468 15.39 -0.44 -14.54
N SER A 469 15.21 -0.62 -13.24
CA SER A 469 16.28 -0.78 -12.26
C SER A 469 17.22 -1.96 -12.59
N PHE A 470 16.67 -3.09 -13.05
CA PHE A 470 17.45 -4.27 -13.44
C PHE A 470 18.39 -3.97 -14.62
N HIS A 471 17.92 -3.27 -15.64
CA HIS A 471 18.74 -2.86 -16.78
C HIS A 471 19.86 -1.88 -16.41
N ILE A 472 19.61 -0.98 -15.45
CA ILE A 472 20.64 -0.09 -14.92
C ILE A 472 21.65 -0.90 -14.10
N PHE A 473 21.19 -1.87 -13.29
CA PHE A 473 22.07 -2.77 -12.55
C PHE A 473 22.98 -3.58 -13.48
N LEU A 474 22.48 -4.08 -14.60
CA LEU A 474 23.31 -4.80 -15.57
C LEU A 474 24.44 -3.95 -16.13
N ARG A 475 24.26 -2.62 -16.25
CA ARG A 475 25.34 -1.68 -16.62
C ARG A 475 26.39 -1.57 -15.52
N VAL A 476 25.96 -1.48 -14.25
CA VAL A 476 26.87 -1.48 -13.09
C VAL A 476 27.66 -2.79 -13.05
N LEU A 477 26.99 -3.93 -13.22
CA LEU A 477 27.61 -5.25 -13.29
C LEU A 477 28.63 -5.33 -14.43
N ALA A 478 28.27 -4.84 -15.61
CA ALA A 478 29.13 -4.85 -16.77
C ALA A 478 30.41 -4.04 -16.55
N LEU A 479 30.32 -2.86 -15.93
CA LEU A 479 31.49 -2.05 -15.54
C LEU A 479 32.38 -2.78 -14.53
N CYS A 480 31.80 -3.45 -13.53
CA CYS A 480 32.57 -4.26 -12.57
C CYS A 480 33.30 -5.44 -13.22
N LEU A 481 32.67 -6.11 -14.20
CA LEU A 481 33.27 -7.27 -14.87
C LEU A 481 34.35 -6.89 -15.89
N ALA A 482 34.31 -5.66 -16.41
CA ALA A 482 35.29 -5.12 -17.36
C ALA A 482 36.56 -4.57 -16.69
N GLN A 483 36.67 -4.58 -15.36
CA GLN A 483 37.88 -4.12 -14.67
C GLN A 483 39.06 -5.08 -14.88
N ASP A 484 40.09 -4.62 -15.59
CA ASP A 484 41.40 -5.28 -15.68
C ASP A 484 42.22 -5.06 -14.40
N THR A 485 41.82 -5.73 -13.32
CA THR A 485 42.61 -5.78 -12.08
C THR A 485 43.50 -7.02 -12.06
N THR A 486 44.69 -6.89 -11.46
CA THR A 486 45.73 -7.92 -11.41
C THR A 486 45.19 -9.28 -10.97
N GLY A 487 45.07 -10.21 -11.92
CA GLY A 487 44.66 -11.60 -11.69
C GLY A 487 43.15 -11.90 -11.78
N GLY A 488 42.29 -10.93 -12.15
CA GLY A 488 40.86 -11.18 -12.39
C GLY A 488 40.06 -11.64 -11.17
N VAL A 489 40.58 -11.44 -9.96
CA VAL A 489 39.97 -11.92 -8.70
C VAL A 489 38.56 -11.34 -8.47
N PRO A 490 38.30 -10.02 -8.66
CA PRO A 490 36.96 -9.44 -8.55
C PRO A 490 35.94 -10.05 -9.51
N GLN A 491 36.35 -10.25 -10.77
CA GLN A 491 35.53 -10.82 -11.83
C GLN A 491 35.12 -12.26 -11.50
N ARG A 492 36.08 -13.09 -11.04
CA ARG A 492 35.83 -14.47 -10.60
C ARG A 492 34.92 -14.53 -9.38
N GLN A 493 35.08 -13.63 -8.42
CA GLN A 493 34.25 -13.57 -7.21
C GLN A 493 32.79 -13.26 -7.55
N ILE A 494 32.56 -12.25 -8.40
CA ILE A 494 31.21 -11.88 -8.84
C ILE A 494 30.59 -13.03 -9.67
N LYS A 495 31.34 -13.60 -10.63
CA LYS A 495 30.89 -14.76 -11.43
C LYS A 495 30.45 -15.92 -10.54
N GLY A 496 31.27 -16.28 -9.55
CA GLY A 496 30.95 -17.34 -8.58
C GLY A 496 29.69 -17.05 -7.74
N ARG A 497 29.50 -15.79 -7.31
CA ARG A 497 28.30 -15.36 -6.58
C ARG A 497 27.03 -15.37 -7.43
N ILE A 498 27.15 -15.10 -8.73
CA ILE A 498 26.01 -15.20 -9.66
C ILE A 498 25.62 -16.67 -9.82
N TYR A 499 26.58 -17.52 -10.16
CA TYR A 499 26.31 -18.94 -10.44
C TYR A 499 25.76 -19.69 -9.24
N SER A 500 26.17 -19.35 -8.02
CA SER A 500 25.71 -20.03 -6.80
C SER A 500 24.23 -19.80 -6.46
N LYS A 501 23.59 -18.77 -7.02
CA LYS A 501 22.15 -18.51 -6.82
C LYS A 501 21.24 -19.37 -7.71
N PHE A 502 21.80 -20.00 -8.74
CA PHE A 502 21.04 -20.82 -9.69
C PHE A 502 21.20 -22.31 -9.35
N SER A 503 20.26 -22.82 -8.56
CA SER A 503 20.08 -24.26 -8.34
C SER A 503 19.08 -24.84 -9.34
N SER A 504 19.06 -26.17 -9.49
CA SER A 504 18.03 -26.86 -10.27
C SER A 504 16.61 -26.44 -9.87
N LYS A 505 16.35 -26.37 -8.55
CA LYS A 505 15.08 -25.86 -8.00
C LYS A 505 14.80 -24.42 -8.44
N LYS A 506 15.77 -23.51 -8.31
CA LYS A 506 15.59 -22.10 -8.69
C LYS A 506 15.28 -21.95 -10.18
N MET A 507 15.95 -22.72 -11.04
CA MET A 507 15.72 -22.70 -12.49
C MET A 507 14.29 -23.14 -12.85
N GLN A 508 13.79 -24.17 -12.19
CA GLN A 508 12.42 -24.68 -12.39
C GLN A 508 11.33 -23.72 -11.89
N GLU A 509 11.64 -22.87 -10.90
CA GLU A 509 10.73 -21.87 -10.34
C GLU A 509 10.71 -20.54 -11.12
N LEU A 510 11.51 -20.40 -12.18
CA LEU A 510 11.52 -19.17 -12.98
C LEU A 510 10.24 -19.01 -13.80
N SER A 511 9.63 -17.83 -13.70
CA SER A 511 8.58 -17.39 -14.62
C SER A 511 9.16 -17.09 -16.00
N GLU A 512 8.32 -16.86 -17.00
CA GLU A 512 8.78 -16.38 -18.32
C GLU A 512 9.61 -15.10 -18.21
N ALA A 513 9.17 -14.14 -17.37
CA ALA A 513 9.92 -12.92 -17.08
C ALA A 513 11.26 -13.23 -16.38
N GLY A 514 11.25 -14.14 -15.40
CA GLY A 514 12.47 -14.58 -14.71
C GLY A 514 13.48 -15.24 -15.64
N LEU A 515 13.01 -16.03 -16.60
CA LEU A 515 13.86 -16.67 -17.60
C LEU A 515 14.44 -15.65 -18.58
N MET A 516 13.66 -14.65 -19.01
CA MET A 516 14.20 -13.53 -19.81
C MET A 516 15.26 -12.72 -19.06
N ASN A 517 15.01 -12.40 -17.78
CA ASN A 517 15.98 -11.71 -16.93
C ASN A 517 17.26 -12.53 -16.73
N PHE A 518 17.13 -13.85 -16.55
CA PHE A 518 18.25 -14.80 -16.52
C PHE A 518 19.08 -14.74 -17.81
N LEU A 519 18.43 -14.82 -18.98
CA LEU A 519 19.13 -14.81 -20.25
C LEU A 519 19.87 -13.48 -20.47
N LEU A 520 19.21 -12.34 -20.24
CA LEU A 520 19.84 -11.04 -20.40
C LEU A 520 21.05 -10.87 -19.46
N LEU A 521 20.95 -11.32 -18.20
CA LEU A 521 22.06 -11.35 -17.26
C LEU A 521 23.24 -12.16 -17.80
N PHE A 522 23.01 -13.41 -18.23
CA PHE A 522 24.07 -14.29 -18.71
C PHE A 522 24.71 -13.79 -20.00
N LEU A 523 23.94 -13.16 -20.90
CA LEU A 523 24.48 -12.51 -22.10
C LEU A 523 25.39 -11.33 -21.72
N VAL A 524 25.00 -10.49 -20.76
CA VAL A 524 25.85 -9.39 -20.27
C VAL A 524 27.15 -9.91 -19.66
N VAL A 525 27.08 -10.98 -18.85
CA VAL A 525 28.27 -11.63 -18.28
C VAL A 525 29.14 -12.24 -19.39
N ALA A 526 28.55 -12.94 -20.36
CA ALA A 526 29.27 -13.56 -21.47
C ALA A 526 29.99 -12.53 -22.36
N ARG A 527 29.43 -11.32 -22.49
CA ARG A 527 30.07 -10.23 -23.23
C ARG A 527 31.30 -9.67 -22.52
N GLN A 528 31.33 -9.64 -21.19
CA GLN A 528 32.44 -9.07 -20.41
C GLN A 528 33.49 -10.09 -19.95
N VAL A 529 33.17 -11.38 -20.03
CA VAL A 529 34.04 -12.48 -19.58
C VAL A 529 34.25 -13.46 -20.75
N GLU A 530 35.00 -14.54 -20.49
CA GLU A 530 35.19 -15.66 -21.42
C GLU A 530 33.85 -16.30 -21.81
N LEU A 531 33.50 -16.21 -23.10
CA LEU A 531 32.18 -16.57 -23.63
C LEU A 531 31.88 -18.06 -23.49
N GLU A 532 32.83 -18.93 -23.84
CA GLU A 532 32.65 -20.38 -23.81
C GLU A 532 32.32 -20.88 -22.40
N ASP A 533 33.03 -20.35 -21.40
CA ASP A 533 32.85 -20.59 -19.98
C ASP A 533 31.42 -20.25 -19.49
N VAL A 534 30.96 -19.05 -19.85
CA VAL A 534 29.64 -18.54 -19.43
C VAL A 534 28.53 -19.25 -20.19
N ALA A 535 28.71 -19.49 -21.48
CA ALA A 535 27.74 -20.18 -22.33
C ALA A 535 27.56 -21.65 -21.92
N SER A 536 28.66 -22.35 -21.64
CA SER A 536 28.62 -23.73 -21.12
C SER A 536 27.80 -23.80 -19.83
N ARG A 537 28.06 -22.89 -18.88
CA ARG A 537 27.29 -22.81 -17.63
C ARG A 537 25.83 -22.43 -17.86
N ALA A 538 25.55 -21.50 -18.75
CA ALA A 538 24.17 -21.11 -19.08
C ALA A 538 23.38 -22.29 -19.65
N CYS A 539 23.98 -23.04 -20.59
CA CYS A 539 23.38 -24.24 -21.18
C CYS A 539 23.12 -25.32 -20.14
N GLU A 540 24.06 -25.57 -19.22
CA GLU A 540 23.88 -26.52 -18.11
C GLU A 540 22.67 -26.13 -17.24
N LEU A 541 22.56 -24.86 -16.86
CA LEU A 541 21.46 -24.35 -16.04
C LEU A 541 20.12 -24.41 -16.76
N LEU A 542 20.08 -24.08 -18.06
CA LEU A 542 18.88 -24.24 -18.90
C LEU A 542 18.44 -25.70 -19.01
N GLY A 543 19.39 -26.65 -18.95
CA GLY A 543 19.14 -28.09 -18.91
C GLY A 543 18.41 -28.58 -17.66
N PHE A 544 18.32 -27.78 -16.59
CA PHE A 544 17.52 -28.11 -15.41
C PHE A 544 16.01 -27.89 -15.59
N LEU A 545 15.60 -27.21 -16.66
CA LEU A 545 14.19 -27.06 -17.00
C LEU A 545 13.60 -28.42 -17.43
N PRO A 546 12.35 -28.72 -17.05
CA PRO A 546 11.74 -30.01 -17.36
C PRO A 546 11.50 -30.15 -18.86
N SER A 547 11.63 -31.38 -19.39
CA SER A 547 11.45 -31.67 -20.83
C SER A 547 10.04 -31.34 -21.36
N ASN A 548 9.04 -31.38 -20.48
CA ASN A 548 7.66 -31.02 -20.75
C ASN A 548 7.32 -29.56 -20.39
N CYS A 549 8.31 -28.65 -20.40
CA CYS A 549 8.09 -27.25 -20.07
C CYS A 549 7.00 -26.60 -20.94
N PRO A 550 6.32 -25.56 -20.43
CA PRO A 550 5.33 -24.81 -21.19
C PRO A 550 5.92 -24.27 -22.51
N PRO A 551 5.12 -24.19 -23.60
CA PRO A 551 5.60 -23.65 -24.87
C PRO A 551 6.19 -22.24 -24.76
N GLY A 552 5.68 -21.40 -23.87
CA GLY A 552 6.26 -20.06 -23.59
C GLY A 552 7.70 -20.14 -23.08
N HIS A 553 7.97 -20.97 -22.07
CA HIS A 553 9.34 -21.25 -21.61
C HIS A 553 10.22 -21.79 -22.72
N ARG A 554 9.74 -22.76 -23.52
CA ARG A 554 10.51 -23.33 -24.65
C ARG A 554 10.92 -22.26 -25.65
N THR A 555 10.00 -21.37 -25.99
CA THR A 555 10.26 -20.22 -26.87
C THR A 555 11.40 -19.36 -26.34
N ILE A 556 11.38 -19.06 -25.05
CA ILE A 556 12.41 -18.25 -24.39
C ILE A 556 13.76 -18.98 -24.34
N VAL A 557 13.78 -20.27 -24.02
CA VAL A 557 15.01 -21.09 -24.02
C VAL A 557 15.65 -21.08 -25.40
N TRP A 558 14.88 -21.34 -26.45
CA TRP A 558 15.40 -21.31 -27.83
C TRP A 558 15.91 -19.92 -28.21
N ARG A 559 15.20 -18.86 -27.82
CA ARG A 559 15.67 -17.48 -28.02
C ARG A 559 17.01 -17.24 -27.34
N GLY A 560 17.17 -17.69 -26.10
CA GLY A 560 18.44 -17.58 -25.37
C GLY A 560 19.59 -18.32 -26.03
N GLN A 561 19.33 -19.55 -26.51
CA GLN A 561 20.33 -20.36 -27.21
C GLN A 561 20.73 -19.72 -28.55
N LEU A 562 19.77 -19.19 -29.31
CA LEU A 562 20.04 -18.44 -30.54
C LEU A 562 20.80 -17.13 -30.27
N SER A 563 20.51 -16.43 -29.16
CA SER A 563 21.30 -15.26 -28.76
C SER A 563 22.75 -15.62 -28.39
N LEU A 564 22.99 -16.78 -27.78
CA LEU A 564 24.35 -17.27 -27.54
C LEU A 564 25.04 -17.60 -28.86
N LEU A 565 24.37 -18.28 -29.79
CA LEU A 565 24.90 -18.54 -31.14
C LEU A 565 25.35 -17.25 -31.85
N LEU A 566 24.51 -16.22 -31.81
CA LEU A 566 24.84 -14.89 -32.36
C LEU A 566 26.10 -14.30 -31.69
N LEU A 567 26.28 -14.45 -30.38
CA LEU A 567 27.50 -14.02 -29.69
C LEU A 567 28.75 -14.84 -30.09
N PHE A 568 28.62 -16.15 -30.31
CA PHE A 568 29.71 -16.99 -30.81
C PHE A 568 30.14 -16.55 -32.21
N GLN A 569 29.16 -16.30 -33.09
CA GLN A 569 29.38 -15.79 -34.43
C GLN A 569 30.04 -14.39 -34.42
N GLU A 570 29.57 -13.47 -33.56
CA GLU A 570 30.21 -12.17 -33.36
C GLU A 570 31.69 -12.28 -32.96
N ARG A 571 32.10 -13.37 -32.29
CA ARG A 571 33.49 -13.63 -31.89
C ARG A 571 34.24 -14.59 -32.84
N GLY A 572 33.61 -15.03 -33.93
CA GLY A 572 34.22 -15.97 -34.89
C GLY A 572 34.47 -17.38 -34.32
N LEU A 573 33.67 -17.82 -33.36
CA LEU A 573 33.77 -19.15 -32.74
C LEU A 573 32.82 -20.15 -33.41
N ASP A 574 33.19 -21.45 -33.39
CA ASP A 574 32.33 -22.51 -33.92
C ASP A 574 31.02 -22.61 -33.14
N VAL A 575 29.91 -22.65 -33.88
CA VAL A 575 28.57 -22.76 -33.31
C VAL A 575 28.00 -24.17 -33.33
N GLY A 576 28.76 -25.15 -33.83
CA GLY A 576 28.25 -26.45 -34.22
C GLY A 576 27.61 -27.26 -33.09
N ALA A 577 28.14 -27.16 -31.88
CA ALA A 577 27.58 -27.86 -30.71
C ALA A 577 26.18 -27.33 -30.33
N GLN A 578 26.03 -26.01 -30.20
CA GLN A 578 24.75 -25.37 -29.88
C GLN A 578 23.76 -25.50 -31.04
N ALA A 579 24.21 -25.34 -32.29
CA ALA A 579 23.39 -25.50 -33.49
C ALA A 579 22.79 -26.92 -33.59
N SER A 580 23.59 -27.95 -33.29
CA SER A 580 23.13 -29.35 -33.30
C SER A 580 22.08 -29.62 -32.22
N TRP A 581 22.29 -29.10 -31.01
CA TRP A 581 21.31 -29.24 -29.91
C TRP A 581 19.99 -28.57 -30.26
N LEU A 582 20.06 -27.33 -30.77
CA LEU A 582 18.88 -26.55 -31.18
C LEU A 582 18.10 -27.25 -32.30
N ALA A 583 18.80 -27.76 -33.31
CA ALA A 583 18.19 -28.54 -34.37
C ALA A 583 17.50 -29.81 -33.83
N SER A 584 18.14 -30.56 -32.93
CA SER A 584 17.52 -31.74 -32.30
C SER A 584 16.24 -31.38 -31.54
N SER A 585 16.29 -30.33 -30.73
CA SER A 585 15.14 -29.85 -29.94
C SER A 585 13.99 -29.36 -30.83
N PHE A 586 14.31 -28.65 -31.91
CA PHE A 586 13.34 -28.25 -32.92
C PHE A 586 12.66 -29.46 -33.57
N ASN A 587 13.43 -30.48 -33.98
CA ASN A 587 12.87 -31.67 -34.62
C ASN A 587 11.92 -32.45 -33.71
N GLU A 588 12.27 -32.60 -32.42
CA GLU A 588 11.39 -33.27 -31.46
C GLU A 588 10.07 -32.53 -31.33
N THR A 589 10.12 -31.20 -31.25
CA THR A 589 8.93 -30.35 -31.17
C THR A 589 8.12 -30.37 -32.47
N ALA A 590 8.79 -30.36 -33.63
CA ALA A 590 8.15 -30.46 -34.94
C ALA A 590 7.47 -31.83 -35.14
N LYS A 591 8.11 -32.93 -34.70
CA LYS A 591 7.50 -34.27 -34.70
C LYS A 591 6.21 -34.31 -33.87
N GLU A 592 6.21 -33.71 -32.68
CA GLU A 592 5.00 -33.58 -31.85
C GLU A 592 3.91 -32.77 -32.57
N PHE A 593 4.29 -31.67 -33.22
CA PHE A 593 3.37 -30.80 -33.98
C PHE A 593 2.72 -31.55 -35.16
N TYR A 594 3.49 -32.30 -35.95
CA TYR A 594 3.00 -33.04 -37.11
C TYR A 594 2.28 -34.35 -36.77
N ASN A 595 2.41 -34.85 -35.54
CA ASN A 595 1.75 -36.09 -35.14
C ASN A 595 0.22 -35.95 -35.20
N LYS A 596 -0.44 -36.86 -35.94
CA LYS A 596 -1.89 -36.87 -36.17
C LYS A 596 -2.71 -36.97 -34.88
N THR A 597 -2.16 -37.56 -33.82
CA THR A 597 -2.83 -37.73 -32.53
C THR A 597 -2.71 -36.52 -31.59
N THR A 598 -1.92 -35.50 -31.95
CA THR A 598 -1.77 -34.28 -31.14
C THR A 598 -3.04 -33.43 -31.19
N GLU A 599 -3.54 -33.03 -30.02
CA GLU A 599 -4.72 -32.17 -29.89
C GLU A 599 -4.53 -30.82 -30.60
N VAL A 600 -5.62 -30.25 -31.13
CA VAL A 600 -5.60 -28.98 -31.87
C VAL A 600 -5.09 -27.82 -31.02
N SER A 601 -5.53 -27.73 -29.76
CA SER A 601 -5.06 -26.76 -28.76
C SER A 601 -3.55 -26.85 -28.54
N ARG A 602 -3.02 -28.08 -28.44
CA ARG A 602 -1.59 -28.34 -28.28
C ARG A 602 -0.80 -27.96 -29.54
N ARG A 603 -1.29 -28.29 -30.74
CA ARG A 603 -0.65 -27.87 -32.00
C ARG A 603 -0.57 -26.34 -32.12
N LEU A 604 -1.65 -25.64 -31.78
CA LEU A 604 -1.65 -24.17 -31.75
C LEU A 604 -0.60 -23.62 -30.77
N ALA A 605 -0.46 -24.23 -29.59
CA ALA A 605 0.53 -23.80 -28.61
C ALA A 605 1.99 -24.10 -29.05
N LEU A 606 2.23 -25.18 -29.81
CA LEU A 606 3.54 -25.53 -30.36
C LEU A 606 3.97 -24.63 -31.53
N TRP A 607 3.02 -23.97 -32.20
CA TRP A 607 3.33 -23.06 -33.30
C TRP A 607 4.18 -21.86 -32.86
N GLY A 608 3.92 -21.30 -31.67
CA GLY A 608 4.68 -20.17 -31.12
C GLY A 608 6.20 -20.43 -31.04
N PRO A 609 6.64 -21.50 -30.35
CA PRO A 609 8.05 -21.90 -30.31
C PRO A 609 8.64 -22.14 -31.70
N LEU A 610 7.94 -22.89 -32.56
CA LEU A 610 8.43 -23.24 -33.90
C LEU A 610 8.63 -22.00 -34.77
N GLY A 611 7.68 -21.06 -34.76
CA GLY A 611 7.81 -19.78 -35.45
C GLY A 611 9.00 -18.97 -34.93
N SER A 612 9.12 -18.82 -33.60
CA SER A 612 10.23 -18.09 -33.00
C SER A 612 11.60 -18.71 -33.28
N TYR A 613 11.67 -20.04 -33.48
CA TYR A 613 12.91 -20.70 -33.90
C TYR A 613 13.26 -20.32 -35.34
N LEU A 614 12.31 -20.41 -36.26
CA LEU A 614 12.54 -20.07 -37.67
C LEU A 614 12.96 -18.61 -37.85
N ASP A 615 12.27 -17.69 -37.17
CA ASP A 615 12.61 -16.27 -37.18
C ASP A 615 14.05 -16.05 -36.66
N GLY A 616 14.39 -16.67 -35.54
CA GLY A 616 15.71 -16.53 -34.94
C GLY A 616 16.84 -17.19 -35.74
N VAL A 617 16.56 -18.32 -36.42
CA VAL A 617 17.51 -18.92 -37.36
C VAL A 617 17.75 -17.98 -38.54
N SER A 618 16.70 -17.34 -39.08
CA SER A 618 16.84 -16.30 -40.13
C SER A 618 17.83 -15.22 -39.70
N GLU A 619 17.70 -14.69 -38.47
CA GLU A 619 18.62 -13.69 -37.93
C GLU A 619 20.09 -14.18 -37.87
N VAL A 620 20.32 -15.44 -37.50
CA VAL A 620 21.68 -16.02 -37.48
C VAL A 620 22.27 -16.08 -38.89
N PHE A 621 21.50 -16.54 -39.87
CA PHE A 621 21.95 -16.59 -41.27
C PHE A 621 22.16 -15.19 -41.87
N GLU A 622 21.27 -14.25 -41.59
CA GLU A 622 21.36 -12.86 -42.08
C GLU A 622 22.55 -12.10 -41.49
N THR A 623 22.94 -12.42 -40.26
CA THR A 623 24.10 -11.81 -39.60
C THR A 623 25.42 -12.49 -39.94
N SER A 624 25.40 -13.67 -40.58
CA SER A 624 26.62 -14.40 -40.95
C SER A 624 27.16 -13.90 -42.28
N THR A 625 28.44 -13.59 -42.33
CA THR A 625 29.10 -13.06 -43.53
C THR A 625 29.56 -14.17 -44.48
N SER A 626 29.81 -15.39 -43.98
CA SER A 626 30.43 -16.47 -44.74
C SER A 626 29.88 -17.88 -44.49
N LEU A 627 29.01 -18.10 -43.49
CA LEU A 627 28.47 -19.41 -43.11
C LEU A 627 29.55 -20.50 -42.91
N THR A 628 30.62 -20.13 -42.21
CA THR A 628 31.82 -20.99 -42.02
C THR A 628 31.96 -21.57 -40.62
N LEU A 629 31.01 -21.31 -39.72
CA LEU A 629 31.08 -21.62 -38.29
C LEU A 629 30.16 -22.78 -37.88
N SER A 630 29.79 -23.66 -38.82
CA SER A 630 28.82 -24.75 -38.64
C SER A 630 27.34 -24.30 -38.58
N GLU A 631 26.98 -23.11 -39.10
CA GLU A 631 25.59 -22.63 -39.12
C GLU A 631 24.66 -23.57 -39.90
N GLU A 632 25.19 -24.28 -40.90
CA GLU A 632 24.45 -25.23 -41.74
C GLU A 632 23.81 -26.38 -40.96
N LYS A 633 24.33 -26.71 -39.76
CA LYS A 633 23.79 -27.76 -38.90
C LYS A 633 22.38 -27.45 -38.40
N MET A 634 21.99 -26.17 -38.37
CA MET A 634 20.60 -25.77 -38.04
C MET A 634 19.60 -26.15 -39.14
N ILE A 635 20.05 -26.21 -40.40
CA ILE A 635 19.21 -26.57 -41.55
C ILE A 635 19.20 -28.09 -41.79
N ALA A 636 20.31 -28.78 -41.47
CA ALA A 636 20.57 -30.16 -41.87
C ALA A 636 19.52 -31.20 -41.47
N PHE A 637 18.63 -30.90 -40.50
CA PHE A 637 17.59 -31.82 -40.06
C PHE A 637 16.15 -31.42 -40.44
N ALA A 638 15.95 -30.28 -41.08
CA ALA A 638 14.63 -29.83 -41.56
C ALA A 638 14.13 -30.59 -42.80
N ARG A 639 14.83 -31.65 -43.26
CA ARG A 639 14.30 -32.58 -44.26
C ARG A 639 13.45 -33.65 -43.55
N PRO A 640 12.11 -33.66 -43.72
CA PRO A 640 11.32 -34.79 -43.28
C PRO A 640 11.72 -36.00 -44.10
N ASN A 641 12.33 -37.01 -43.48
CA ASN A 641 12.57 -38.33 -44.08
C ASN A 641 11.26 -39.14 -44.31
N HIS A 642 10.12 -38.48 -44.52
CA HIS A 642 8.85 -39.13 -44.86
C HIS A 642 8.01 -38.26 -45.79
N PHE A 643 8.46 -38.18 -47.05
CA PHE A 643 7.55 -38.12 -48.20
C PHE A 643 7.98 -39.24 -49.16
N SER A 644 7.66 -40.46 -48.77
CA SER A 644 7.55 -41.59 -49.70
C SER A 644 6.06 -41.85 -49.85
N TYR A 645 5.60 -41.77 -51.09
CA TYR A 645 4.25 -41.99 -51.65
C TYR A 645 3.23 -42.76 -50.81
#